data_AF-A0A8H6VIN6-F1
#
_entry.id   AF-A0A8H6VIN6-F1
#
_cell.length_a   1.000
_cell.length_b   1.000
_cell.length_c   1.000
_cell.angle_alpha   90.00
_cell.angle_beta   90.00
_cell.angle_gamma   90.00
#
_symmetry.space_group_name_H-M   'P 1'
#
loop_
_entity.id
_entity.type
_entity.pdbx_description
1 polymer ?
#
loop_
_entity_poly.entity_id
_entity_poly.type
_entity_poly.pdbx_seq_one_letter_code
_entity_poly.pdbx_strand_id
1 'polypeptide(L)'
;MSKPSLVLVHGSWHSPKHFGPIIEKLKGEYGYKCVAVSLPSTQTPDVPAATLTDDTKAVRDAVTAELDAGNDVVVVAHSYGGTPTNNALKGLDAQSRNASGAETYVRGIAFLNAIPLPAGTAFIDALGGKPLPIHDLRGDFAWVGPPGPEYYFYNEMTEEDQKHWSALLRQQSWLAYLEKTDYAAYNDFPCWYLSCQNDQALEPPTQEGLVAGAKAGGASIEVVKLEGADHTPFIGKHMQATIGFVQKVSASCISHNQDRARWSSEAPKFNHTMFSILKDDGYGKNRREGSTSLAAILGVFIPTFIIAVINVVAFLLVRNYFRKVYAPRTFLGTIPEKDRTPSSTAHGKSWFHDFRNLTDRFVLQHNSLDAYLYLRFLKFIIYVCLAGALLTWPILFPINATGGGNASQLDRISFSNIAKNDHLWGHTVVAWVFFLGIFAVIAAERLQLIGLRQAYYLNETYASRLSARTVLFMNVPAEAARPESLKKHFGDQAEHSWPVKDLGDLEDLVEKRNGAAYSLEAAELDYITKYTKLRSKGRAATNGADGTAAEEALSPLAKAARPTARKPFLIGTKVDRIDEARKDVVDTVERLEAHRSAPGRNIPAESAVFVAFASQEAAHRAFQQIKFHPHLPLEDRFLAVQPKEVLWKNIQMPTAVRASKASLALAFVIAFTIFFSIPVGLIGTLSNVKELSDRVKWLEWLQDLPDWILGLLVGFVPPFLTSWFVSYVPKLFRHIAKLSGEPTVPQAELKTQAWYMVFQVFQVFLVTTFSSGAAAVATKIAKDPKSAPDLLAESLPKASNFYLTYFILQGTTSAASNLLDYSETLEYLFYEYFWDKTPRDKFQTYAQMRGTPWAAWYPKFTNFLIIAVAYSCIQPLTLGFAAIGLYFYYLSYRYSLLYVRQTKTDTKGEAYKRALQQMPTGLYLAELALIGLFGARKAAAQTTLMIVLLVLTAVGNLLLDRMLRPLELYLGADKWSEPEQERLLAEEDGADTTDDADLHASVHGRRLGLKKLPKPMPRWLSDFFDSIISGSREKASSWLRQDQGSSDDSVQFSEDDIKKAYIAPAFTSKTPKLWIPRDNYGISKQEIEANGREGITTTDEAAEIDEHGRLHWNHNFEEVPIFSKAKVV
;
A
#
# COMPACT_ATOMS: atom_id res chain seq x y z
N MET A 1 35.47 -42.87 -25.21
CA MET A 1 35.85 -42.58 -23.81
C MET A 1 35.37 -43.73 -22.93
N SER A 2 36.17 -44.17 -21.98
CA SER A 2 35.77 -45.16 -20.97
C SER A 2 34.64 -44.59 -20.10
N LYS A 3 33.74 -45.46 -19.61
CA LYS A 3 32.69 -45.04 -18.66
C LYS A 3 33.35 -44.67 -17.32
N PRO A 4 32.87 -43.62 -16.63
CA PRO A 4 33.39 -43.28 -15.31
C PRO A 4 33.07 -44.38 -14.30
N SER A 5 33.93 -44.52 -13.29
CA SER A 5 33.63 -45.27 -12.08
C SER A 5 32.55 -44.56 -11.28
N LEU A 6 31.55 -45.31 -10.83
CA LEU A 6 30.48 -44.81 -9.96
C LEU A 6 30.86 -45.06 -8.50
N VAL A 7 31.00 -44.00 -7.71
CA VAL A 7 31.25 -44.11 -6.27
C VAL A 7 29.95 -43.81 -5.54
N LEU A 8 29.36 -44.83 -4.89
CA LEU A 8 28.06 -44.74 -4.22
C LEU A 8 28.24 -44.50 -2.72
N VAL A 9 27.62 -43.45 -2.20
CA VAL A 9 27.71 -43.02 -0.79
C VAL A 9 26.32 -43.10 -0.16
N HIS A 10 26.18 -43.93 0.87
CA HIS A 10 24.87 -44.21 1.48
C HIS A 10 24.45 -43.14 2.48
N GLY A 11 23.15 -43.09 2.77
CA GLY A 11 22.57 -42.25 3.81
C GLY A 11 22.71 -42.82 5.23
N SER A 12 22.16 -42.09 6.19
CA SER A 12 22.13 -42.48 7.60
C SER A 12 21.46 -43.82 7.79
N TRP A 13 21.94 -44.59 8.77
CA TRP A 13 21.51 -45.96 9.10
C TRP A 13 21.71 -47.02 8.00
N HIS A 14 21.82 -46.62 6.73
CA HIS A 14 22.05 -47.52 5.61
C HIS A 14 23.50 -48.01 5.57
N SER A 15 23.76 -49.01 4.76
CA SER A 15 25.09 -49.59 4.56
C SER A 15 25.30 -49.93 3.08
N PRO A 16 26.53 -50.19 2.62
CA PRO A 16 26.80 -50.56 1.23
C PRO A 16 25.95 -51.70 0.68
N LYS A 17 25.47 -52.61 1.56
CA LYS A 17 24.59 -53.73 1.18
C LYS A 17 23.28 -53.26 0.54
N HIS A 18 22.76 -52.09 0.90
CA HIS A 18 21.51 -51.54 0.36
C HIS A 18 21.63 -51.12 -1.10
N PHE A 19 22.84 -50.81 -1.57
CA PHE A 19 23.10 -50.57 -3.00
C PHE A 19 23.37 -51.85 -3.80
N GLY A 20 23.36 -53.04 -3.17
CA GLY A 20 23.65 -54.31 -3.83
C GLY A 20 22.86 -54.52 -5.13
N PRO A 21 21.51 -54.45 -5.10
CA PRO A 21 20.67 -54.67 -6.29
C PRO A 21 20.97 -53.71 -7.44
N ILE A 22 21.13 -52.40 -7.15
CA ILE A 22 21.44 -51.41 -8.19
C ILE A 22 22.86 -51.59 -8.72
N ILE A 23 23.84 -51.96 -7.88
CA ILE A 23 25.22 -52.22 -8.27
C ILE A 23 25.32 -53.45 -9.18
N GLU A 24 24.59 -54.53 -8.86
CA GLU A 24 24.55 -55.73 -9.70
C GLU A 24 24.05 -55.41 -11.11
N LYS A 25 22.97 -54.63 -11.22
CA LYS A 25 22.45 -54.19 -12.53
C LYS A 25 23.41 -53.24 -13.26
N LEU A 26 23.95 -52.23 -12.57
CA LEU A 26 24.89 -51.27 -13.16
C LEU A 26 26.17 -51.96 -13.66
N LYS A 27 26.67 -52.99 -12.95
CA LYS A 27 27.82 -53.81 -13.37
C LYS A 27 27.46 -54.79 -14.49
N GLY A 28 26.44 -55.61 -14.29
CA GLY A 28 26.09 -56.73 -15.17
C GLY A 28 25.46 -56.30 -16.49
N GLU A 29 24.43 -55.44 -16.45
CA GLU A 29 23.67 -55.03 -17.63
C GLU A 29 24.29 -53.82 -18.33
N TYR A 30 24.91 -52.92 -17.57
CA TYR A 30 25.33 -51.60 -18.08
C TYR A 30 26.84 -51.36 -18.03
N GLY A 31 27.65 -52.31 -17.55
CA GLY A 31 29.11 -52.27 -17.63
C GLY A 31 29.79 -51.13 -16.87
N TYR A 32 29.18 -50.60 -15.82
CA TYR A 32 29.81 -49.61 -14.94
C TYR A 32 30.67 -50.29 -13.87
N LYS A 33 31.86 -49.74 -13.60
CA LYS A 33 32.60 -50.04 -12.38
C LYS A 33 31.94 -49.29 -11.22
N CYS A 34 31.47 -49.99 -10.20
CA CYS A 34 30.79 -49.39 -9.04
C CYS A 34 31.51 -49.73 -7.74
N VAL A 35 31.74 -48.70 -6.92
CA VAL A 35 32.38 -48.78 -5.59
C VAL A 35 31.40 -48.19 -4.57
N ALA A 36 30.95 -48.99 -3.60
CA ALA A 36 30.11 -48.50 -2.51
C ALA A 36 30.97 -48.19 -1.28
N VAL A 37 30.87 -46.97 -0.77
CA VAL A 37 31.62 -46.50 0.39
C VAL A 37 30.93 -46.94 1.68
N SER A 38 31.66 -47.54 2.60
CA SER A 38 31.16 -47.78 3.97
C SER A 38 31.49 -46.56 4.82
N LEU A 39 30.47 -45.83 5.28
CA LEU A 39 30.67 -44.67 6.15
C LEU A 39 30.98 -45.12 7.60
N PRO A 40 32.10 -44.68 8.20
CA PRO A 40 32.40 -44.89 9.63
C PRO A 40 31.27 -44.48 10.58
N SER A 41 30.50 -43.44 10.26
CA SER A 41 29.40 -43.00 11.11
C SER A 41 28.21 -43.96 11.15
N THR A 42 28.15 -44.98 10.28
CA THR A 42 27.05 -45.95 10.24
C THR A 42 27.54 -47.35 10.61
N GLN A 43 27.57 -47.62 11.91
CA GLN A 43 28.23 -48.78 12.50
C GLN A 43 27.44 -49.36 13.67
N THR A 44 27.94 -50.45 14.24
CA THR A 44 27.41 -51.02 15.48
C THR A 44 27.95 -50.23 16.69
N PRO A 45 27.20 -50.11 17.81
CA PRO A 45 27.58 -49.25 18.93
C PRO A 45 28.75 -49.76 19.79
N ASP A 46 29.39 -50.87 19.39
CA ASP A 46 30.57 -51.46 20.03
C ASP A 46 31.88 -50.77 19.63
N VAL A 47 31.84 -49.86 18.66
CA VAL A 47 32.96 -49.05 18.18
C VAL A 47 32.72 -47.57 18.51
N PRO A 48 33.74 -46.76 18.86
CA PRO A 48 33.58 -45.33 19.14
C PRO A 48 32.87 -44.56 18.02
N ALA A 49 31.98 -43.64 18.40
CA ALA A 49 31.21 -42.80 17.48
C ALA A 49 32.13 -41.98 16.56
N ALA A 50 31.96 -42.16 15.24
CA ALA A 50 32.74 -41.48 14.22
C ALA A 50 32.15 -40.11 13.84
N THR A 51 32.99 -39.25 13.28
CA THR A 51 32.67 -37.84 12.96
C THR A 51 32.39 -37.63 11.47
N LEU A 52 31.95 -36.43 11.08
CA LEU A 52 31.79 -36.07 9.66
C LEU A 52 33.16 -36.08 8.95
N THR A 53 34.23 -35.72 9.67
CA THR A 53 35.60 -35.79 9.17
C THR A 53 36.01 -37.24 8.82
N ASP A 54 35.64 -38.22 9.65
CA ASP A 54 35.92 -39.64 9.37
C ASP A 54 35.19 -40.13 8.11
N ASP A 55 33.92 -39.76 7.96
CA ASP A 55 33.13 -40.05 6.75
C ASP A 55 33.69 -39.35 5.51
N THR A 56 34.09 -38.08 5.65
CA THR A 56 34.73 -37.31 4.59
C THR A 56 36.00 -38.02 4.10
N LYS A 57 36.82 -38.52 5.03
CA LYS A 57 38.02 -39.29 4.70
C LYS A 57 37.68 -40.57 3.95
N ALA A 58 36.70 -41.34 4.42
CA ALA A 58 36.29 -42.60 3.76
C ALA A 58 35.80 -42.37 2.32
N VAL A 59 35.00 -41.33 2.09
CA VAL A 59 34.53 -40.96 0.74
C VAL A 59 35.71 -40.50 -0.13
N ARG A 60 36.59 -39.65 0.41
CA ARG A 60 37.76 -39.14 -0.33
C ARG A 60 38.73 -40.24 -0.73
N ASP A 61 39.02 -41.18 0.17
CA ASP A 61 39.90 -42.31 -0.11
C ASP A 61 39.33 -43.20 -1.23
N ALA A 62 38.03 -43.47 -1.22
CA ALA A 62 37.37 -44.25 -2.28
C ALA A 62 37.37 -43.54 -3.64
N VAL A 63 37.11 -42.23 -3.66
CA VAL A 63 37.13 -41.43 -4.89
C VAL A 63 38.55 -41.34 -5.45
N THR A 64 39.54 -41.02 -4.60
CA THR A 64 40.94 -40.88 -5.05
C THR A 64 41.55 -42.20 -5.51
N ALA A 65 41.23 -43.32 -4.87
CA ALA A 65 41.67 -44.64 -5.33
C ALA A 65 41.22 -44.96 -6.76
N GLU A 66 40.00 -44.55 -7.15
CA GLU A 66 39.50 -44.75 -8.51
C GLU A 66 40.14 -43.80 -9.53
N LEU A 67 40.35 -42.54 -9.14
CA LEU A 67 41.07 -41.55 -9.95
C LEU A 67 42.50 -41.99 -10.22
N ASP A 68 43.21 -42.46 -9.18
CA ASP A 68 44.61 -42.88 -9.27
C ASP A 68 44.76 -44.24 -10.00
N ALA A 69 43.70 -45.05 -10.02
CA ALA A 69 43.58 -46.24 -10.87
C ALA A 69 43.26 -45.92 -12.35
N GLY A 70 43.31 -44.64 -12.75
CA GLY A 70 43.13 -44.22 -14.14
C GLY A 70 41.68 -44.07 -14.59
N ASN A 71 40.71 -43.98 -13.68
CA ASN A 71 39.29 -43.84 -14.01
C ASN A 71 38.75 -42.46 -13.63
N ASP A 72 37.98 -41.83 -14.51
CA ASP A 72 37.14 -40.70 -14.12
C ASP A 72 36.03 -41.15 -13.15
N VAL A 73 35.57 -40.28 -12.26
CA VAL A 73 34.59 -40.63 -11.23
C VAL A 73 33.31 -39.82 -11.33
N VAL A 74 32.15 -40.47 -11.18
CA VAL A 74 30.87 -39.83 -10.86
C VAL A 74 30.45 -40.31 -9.48
N VAL A 75 30.13 -39.37 -8.58
CA VAL A 75 29.71 -39.71 -7.21
C VAL A 75 28.20 -39.73 -7.14
N VAL A 76 27.64 -40.82 -6.62
CA VAL A 76 26.20 -41.00 -6.41
C VAL A 76 25.95 -40.99 -4.91
N ALA A 77 25.41 -39.89 -4.39
CA ALA A 77 25.25 -39.67 -2.95
C ALA A 77 23.77 -39.73 -2.56
N HIS A 78 23.43 -40.50 -1.52
CA HIS A 78 22.07 -40.67 -1.02
C HIS A 78 21.90 -40.05 0.36
N SER A 79 20.79 -39.32 0.57
CA SER A 79 20.40 -38.78 1.89
C SER A 79 21.58 -38.07 2.59
N TYR A 80 21.91 -38.42 3.84
CA TYR A 80 23.07 -37.90 4.58
C TYR A 80 24.39 -37.98 3.80
N GLY A 81 24.59 -38.98 2.96
CA GLY A 81 25.81 -39.17 2.16
C GLY A 81 26.17 -37.98 1.26
N GLY A 82 25.21 -37.08 0.98
CA GLY A 82 25.50 -35.81 0.31
C GLY A 82 26.41 -34.87 1.11
N THR A 83 26.35 -34.92 2.44
CA THR A 83 27.14 -34.06 3.34
C THR A 83 28.63 -34.41 3.37
N PRO A 84 29.08 -35.65 3.62
CA PRO A 84 30.49 -36.00 3.54
C PRO A 84 31.01 -35.94 2.09
N THR A 85 30.16 -36.21 1.09
CA THR A 85 30.51 -36.03 -0.32
C THR A 85 30.91 -34.58 -0.61
N ASN A 86 30.20 -33.61 -0.04
CA ASN A 86 30.51 -32.20 -0.21
C ASN A 86 31.97 -31.92 0.19
N ASN A 87 32.39 -32.24 1.42
CA ASN A 87 33.77 -32.01 1.86
C ASN A 87 34.80 -32.83 1.05
N ALA A 88 34.47 -34.08 0.74
CA ALA A 88 35.41 -35.04 0.17
C ALA A 88 35.92 -34.67 -1.22
N LEU A 89 35.15 -33.88 -2.00
CA LEU A 89 35.48 -33.57 -3.40
C LEU A 89 36.32 -32.30 -3.59
N LYS A 90 36.67 -31.60 -2.52
CA LYS A 90 37.49 -30.38 -2.57
C LYS A 90 38.80 -30.62 -3.33
N GLY A 91 39.02 -29.88 -4.41
CA GLY A 91 40.22 -29.95 -5.25
C GLY A 91 40.33 -31.21 -6.12
N LEU A 92 39.24 -31.94 -6.35
CA LEU A 92 39.21 -33.11 -7.24
C LEU A 92 38.56 -32.82 -8.61
N ASP A 93 38.36 -31.53 -8.94
CA ASP A 93 37.88 -31.07 -10.23
C ASP A 93 38.98 -31.13 -11.30
N ALA A 94 38.57 -31.00 -12.57
CA ALA A 94 39.45 -31.06 -13.72
C ALA A 94 40.59 -30.03 -13.65
N GLN A 95 40.30 -28.80 -13.24
CA GLN A 95 41.30 -27.74 -13.21
C GLN A 95 42.35 -28.02 -12.14
N SER A 96 41.91 -28.40 -10.93
CA SER A 96 42.81 -28.72 -9.82
C SER A 96 43.69 -29.94 -10.10
N ARG A 97 43.12 -31.01 -10.68
CA ARG A 97 43.88 -32.24 -10.98
C ARG A 97 44.78 -32.12 -12.22
N ASN A 98 44.34 -31.40 -13.24
CA ASN A 98 45.20 -31.15 -14.41
C ASN A 98 46.40 -30.28 -14.04
N ALA A 99 46.25 -29.33 -13.10
CA ALA A 99 47.35 -28.50 -12.62
C ALA A 99 48.44 -29.31 -11.90
N SER A 100 48.12 -30.49 -11.36
CA SER A 100 49.09 -31.42 -10.76
C SER A 100 49.53 -32.55 -11.71
N GLY A 101 49.18 -32.47 -13.00
CA GLY A 101 49.58 -33.43 -14.04
C GLY A 101 48.77 -34.73 -14.07
N ALA A 102 47.65 -34.81 -13.35
CA ALA A 102 46.75 -35.96 -13.40
C ALA A 102 45.71 -35.81 -14.52
N GLU A 103 45.44 -36.89 -15.26
CA GLU A 103 44.50 -36.89 -16.39
C GLU A 103 43.05 -37.21 -16.01
N THR A 104 42.84 -37.75 -14.80
CA THR A 104 41.53 -38.18 -14.27
C THR A 104 41.00 -37.21 -13.22
N TYR A 105 39.68 -37.04 -13.19
CA TYR A 105 39.02 -36.15 -12.22
C TYR A 105 37.57 -36.55 -11.95
N VAL A 106 36.95 -35.89 -10.97
CA VAL A 106 35.53 -36.08 -10.67
C VAL A 106 34.69 -35.32 -11.68
N ARG A 107 33.83 -36.03 -12.40
CA ARG A 107 33.05 -35.52 -13.54
C ARG A 107 31.75 -34.84 -13.12
N GLY A 108 31.17 -35.23 -11.99
CA GLY A 108 29.89 -34.70 -11.51
C GLY A 108 29.31 -35.49 -10.35
N ILE A 109 28.20 -34.98 -9.81
CA ILE A 109 27.53 -35.54 -8.62
C ILE A 109 26.06 -35.83 -8.93
N ALA A 110 25.62 -37.05 -8.61
CA ALA A 110 24.22 -37.46 -8.64
C ALA A 110 23.70 -37.57 -7.20
N PHE A 111 22.87 -36.62 -6.79
CA PHE A 111 22.18 -36.64 -5.51
C PHE A 111 20.88 -37.45 -5.63
N LEU A 112 20.74 -38.51 -4.83
CA LEU A 112 19.51 -39.26 -4.64
C LEU A 112 18.89 -38.78 -3.34
N ASN A 113 17.85 -37.94 -3.42
CA ASN A 113 17.16 -37.35 -2.26
C ASN A 113 18.12 -36.98 -1.12
N ALA A 114 19.25 -36.34 -1.50
CA ALA A 114 20.40 -36.16 -0.63
C ALA A 114 20.41 -34.79 0.04
N ILE A 115 21.28 -34.63 1.03
CA ILE A 115 21.39 -33.39 1.81
C ILE A 115 22.73 -32.72 1.50
N PRO A 116 22.80 -31.91 0.42
CA PRO A 116 23.96 -31.07 0.12
C PRO A 116 23.92 -29.79 0.96
N LEU A 117 24.88 -29.61 1.86
CA LEU A 117 24.94 -28.48 2.79
C LEU A 117 25.88 -27.36 2.33
N PRO A 118 25.58 -26.08 2.59
CA PRO A 118 26.54 -25.00 2.40
C PRO A 118 27.63 -25.03 3.48
N ALA A 119 28.84 -24.61 3.11
CA ALA A 119 29.98 -24.53 4.02
C ALA A 119 29.63 -23.74 5.29
N GLY A 120 30.06 -24.23 6.45
CA GLY A 120 29.78 -23.69 7.77
C GLY A 120 28.50 -24.20 8.45
N THR A 121 27.78 -25.14 7.83
CA THR A 121 26.49 -25.67 8.32
C THR A 121 26.64 -27.09 8.83
N ALA A 122 26.09 -27.42 10.00
CA ALA A 122 26.00 -28.81 10.47
C ALA A 122 24.73 -29.48 9.91
N PHE A 123 24.73 -30.81 9.83
CA PHE A 123 23.56 -31.55 9.33
C PHE A 123 22.29 -31.23 10.12
N ILE A 124 22.40 -31.16 11.45
CA ILE A 124 21.25 -30.87 12.31
C ILE A 124 20.71 -29.45 12.13
N ASP A 125 21.56 -28.48 11.77
CA ASP A 125 21.16 -27.08 11.55
C ASP A 125 20.21 -26.97 10.35
N ALA A 126 20.50 -27.73 9.28
CA ALA A 126 19.68 -27.79 8.08
C ALA A 126 18.31 -28.44 8.31
N LEU A 127 18.15 -29.18 9.41
CA LEU A 127 16.91 -29.84 9.81
C LEU A 127 16.23 -29.15 11.00
N GLY A 128 16.57 -27.89 11.28
CA GLY A 128 15.91 -27.06 12.31
C GLY A 128 16.59 -27.07 13.69
N GLY A 129 17.81 -27.58 13.78
CA GLY A 129 18.70 -27.44 14.94
C GLY A 129 18.33 -28.29 16.17
N LYS A 130 17.39 -29.24 16.03
CA LYS A 130 16.96 -30.16 17.10
C LYS A 130 16.74 -31.57 16.54
N PRO A 131 16.91 -32.63 17.35
CA PRO A 131 16.59 -34.00 16.93
C PRO A 131 15.15 -34.13 16.45
N LEU A 132 14.97 -34.61 15.21
CA LEU A 132 13.65 -34.97 14.65
C LEU A 132 13.11 -36.30 15.20
N PRO A 133 11.79 -36.59 15.09
CA PRO A 133 11.19 -37.85 15.57
C PRO A 133 11.83 -39.15 15.05
N ILE A 134 12.45 -39.11 13.87
CA ILE A 134 13.22 -40.23 13.30
C ILE A 134 14.51 -40.54 14.07
N HIS A 135 14.98 -39.65 14.95
CA HIS A 135 16.20 -39.81 15.75
C HIS A 135 15.89 -40.28 17.17
N ASP A 136 15.92 -41.58 17.41
CA ASP A 136 15.90 -42.15 18.77
C ASP A 136 17.32 -42.17 19.34
N LEU A 137 17.70 -41.11 20.05
CA LEU A 137 19.04 -40.91 20.58
C LEU A 137 19.32 -41.77 21.81
N ARG A 138 20.39 -42.56 21.78
CA ARG A 138 20.88 -43.32 22.93
C ARG A 138 22.41 -43.18 23.01
N GLY A 139 22.87 -42.29 23.88
CA GLY A 139 24.28 -41.91 23.96
C GLY A 139 24.73 -41.19 22.69
N ASP A 140 25.89 -41.58 22.15
CA ASP A 140 26.48 -40.96 20.95
C ASP A 140 25.92 -41.50 19.63
N PHE A 141 24.87 -42.34 19.69
CA PHE A 141 24.26 -42.99 18.54
C PHE A 141 22.75 -42.73 18.47
N ALA A 142 22.22 -42.74 17.24
CA ALA A 142 20.81 -42.65 16.93
C ALA A 142 20.29 -43.96 16.31
N TRP A 143 19.18 -44.45 16.81
CA TRP A 143 18.34 -45.47 16.18
C TRP A 143 17.23 -44.79 15.37
N VAL A 144 16.61 -45.54 14.47
CA VAL A 144 15.41 -45.08 13.77
C VAL A 144 14.25 -45.04 14.77
N GLY A 145 13.73 -43.83 15.01
CA GLY A 145 12.63 -43.60 15.94
C GLY A 145 11.27 -44.06 15.41
N PRO A 146 10.22 -44.05 16.25
CA PRO A 146 8.85 -44.36 15.83
C PRO A 146 8.36 -43.40 14.71
N PRO A 147 7.51 -43.86 13.77
CA PRO A 147 6.86 -45.18 13.70
C PRO A 147 7.74 -46.34 13.21
N GLY A 148 8.98 -46.11 12.77
CA GLY A 148 9.94 -47.16 12.39
C GLY A 148 10.43 -47.07 10.94
N PRO A 149 11.48 -47.84 10.57
CA PRO A 149 12.10 -47.80 9.25
C PRO A 149 11.16 -48.19 8.11
N GLU A 150 10.15 -49.01 8.36
CA GLU A 150 9.14 -49.42 7.38
C GLU A 150 8.34 -48.22 6.86
N TYR A 151 8.06 -47.25 7.73
CA TYR A 151 7.38 -46.01 7.36
C TYR A 151 8.34 -45.00 6.72
N TYR A 152 9.51 -44.81 7.33
CA TYR A 152 10.42 -43.75 6.91
C TYR A 152 11.15 -44.06 5.60
N PHE A 153 11.55 -45.31 5.38
CA PHE A 153 12.44 -45.69 4.28
C PHE A 153 11.79 -46.58 3.24
N TYR A 154 10.87 -47.46 3.65
CA TYR A 154 10.42 -48.60 2.84
C TYR A 154 8.88 -48.68 2.69
N ASN A 155 8.19 -47.54 2.73
CA ASN A 155 6.72 -47.48 2.76
C ASN A 155 6.05 -47.97 1.46
N GLU A 156 6.80 -48.13 0.38
CA GLU A 156 6.33 -48.66 -0.91
C GLU A 156 6.63 -50.16 -1.11
N MET A 157 7.19 -50.82 -0.09
CA MET A 157 7.61 -52.23 -0.15
C MET A 157 6.61 -53.19 0.49
N THR A 158 6.73 -54.48 0.14
CA THR A 158 5.99 -55.55 0.81
C THR A 158 6.49 -55.72 2.25
N GLU A 159 5.66 -56.26 3.15
CA GLU A 159 6.09 -56.49 4.55
C GLU A 159 7.32 -57.40 4.68
N GLU A 160 7.51 -58.34 3.74
CA GLU A 160 8.67 -59.22 3.71
C GLU A 160 9.95 -58.44 3.34
N ASP A 161 9.87 -57.63 2.29
CA ASP A 161 10.97 -56.76 1.85
C ASP A 161 11.30 -55.70 2.92
N GLN A 162 10.29 -55.10 3.53
CA GLN A 162 10.43 -54.17 4.64
C GLN A 162 11.27 -54.77 5.78
N LYS A 163 10.92 -55.99 6.23
CA LYS A 163 11.70 -56.69 7.27
C LYS A 163 13.11 -57.01 6.83
N HIS A 164 13.29 -57.45 5.58
CA HIS A 164 14.61 -57.77 5.03
C HIS A 164 15.55 -56.56 5.04
N TRP A 165 15.10 -55.42 4.49
CA TRP A 165 15.91 -54.21 4.37
C TRP A 165 16.08 -53.48 5.72
N SER A 166 15.06 -53.45 6.58
CA SER A 166 15.17 -52.95 7.94
C SER A 166 16.24 -53.69 8.76
N ALA A 167 16.40 -55.01 8.57
CA ALA A 167 17.40 -55.81 9.29
C ALA A 167 18.86 -55.50 8.92
N LEU A 168 19.09 -54.80 7.80
CA LEU A 168 20.42 -54.42 7.34
C LEU A 168 20.86 -53.03 7.85
N LEU A 169 19.96 -52.28 8.49
CA LEU A 169 20.24 -50.97 9.06
C LEU A 169 21.20 -51.09 10.25
N ARG A 170 22.06 -50.09 10.40
CA ARG A 170 23.01 -49.92 11.51
C ARG A 170 22.73 -48.61 12.25
N GLN A 171 23.39 -48.37 13.36
CA GLN A 171 23.21 -47.14 14.14
C GLN A 171 24.00 -46.00 13.51
N GLN A 172 23.42 -44.80 13.55
CA GLN A 172 24.05 -43.58 13.04
C GLN A 172 24.75 -42.84 14.18
N SER A 173 26.01 -42.47 14.01
CA SER A 173 26.71 -41.63 14.97
C SER A 173 26.11 -40.23 15.00
N TRP A 174 25.80 -39.76 16.20
CA TRP A 174 25.27 -38.42 16.43
C TRP A 174 26.33 -37.33 16.24
N LEU A 175 27.61 -37.63 16.52
CA LEU A 175 28.71 -36.68 16.35
C LEU A 175 28.84 -36.20 14.90
N ALA A 176 28.61 -37.09 13.94
CA ALA A 176 28.67 -36.79 12.51
C ALA A 176 27.58 -35.80 12.04
N TYR A 177 26.53 -35.57 12.83
CA TYR A 177 25.50 -34.58 12.54
C TYR A 177 25.77 -33.19 13.12
N LEU A 178 26.63 -33.12 14.14
CA LEU A 178 26.96 -31.88 14.86
C LEU A 178 28.13 -31.14 14.22
N GLU A 179 29.00 -31.86 13.51
CA GLU A 179 30.13 -31.28 12.81
C GLU A 179 29.70 -30.55 11.53
N LYS A 180 30.36 -29.43 11.25
CA LYS A 180 30.02 -28.53 10.15
C LYS A 180 30.76 -28.94 8.88
N THR A 181 30.07 -28.89 7.74
CA THR A 181 30.74 -28.98 6.43
C THR A 181 31.67 -27.77 6.22
N ASP A 182 32.84 -27.97 5.63
CA ASP A 182 33.81 -26.90 5.35
C ASP A 182 33.84 -26.50 3.87
N TYR A 183 33.14 -27.23 3.00
CA TYR A 183 33.16 -27.05 1.57
C TYR A 183 31.88 -27.59 0.90
N ALA A 184 31.40 -26.89 -0.14
CA ALA A 184 30.16 -27.21 -0.84
C ALA A 184 30.45 -27.60 -2.29
N ALA A 185 30.66 -28.90 -2.54
CA ALA A 185 31.07 -29.41 -3.85
C ALA A 185 30.11 -29.05 -5.00
N TYR A 186 28.82 -28.87 -4.72
CA TYR A 186 27.83 -28.52 -5.74
C TYR A 186 28.05 -27.15 -6.43
N ASN A 187 28.97 -26.33 -5.93
CA ASN A 187 29.38 -25.08 -6.58
C ASN A 187 30.43 -25.30 -7.68
N ASP A 188 31.23 -26.37 -7.57
CA ASP A 188 32.39 -26.61 -8.42
C ASP A 188 32.20 -27.79 -9.39
N PHE A 189 31.18 -28.63 -9.14
CA PHE A 189 30.85 -29.80 -9.95
C PHE A 189 29.45 -29.69 -10.55
N PRO A 190 29.22 -30.18 -11.79
CA PRO A 190 27.88 -30.31 -12.33
C PRO A 190 27.10 -31.34 -11.50
N CYS A 191 25.87 -30.97 -11.14
CA CYS A 191 25.07 -31.71 -10.19
C CYS A 191 23.69 -32.05 -10.74
N TRP A 192 23.21 -33.23 -10.40
CA TRP A 192 21.86 -33.69 -10.68
C TRP A 192 21.21 -34.15 -9.38
N TYR A 193 19.90 -33.96 -9.26
CA TYR A 193 19.15 -34.31 -8.07
C TYR A 193 17.90 -35.09 -8.42
N LEU A 194 17.78 -36.31 -7.90
CA LEU A 194 16.59 -37.15 -8.00
C LEU A 194 15.74 -36.93 -6.74
N SER A 195 14.56 -36.33 -6.88
CA SER A 195 13.66 -36.00 -5.78
C SER A 195 12.53 -37.01 -5.64
N CYS A 196 12.52 -37.75 -4.53
CA CYS A 196 11.52 -38.77 -4.22
C CYS A 196 10.26 -38.15 -3.63
N GLN A 197 9.10 -38.36 -4.28
CA GLN A 197 7.86 -37.65 -3.92
C GLN A 197 7.01 -38.33 -2.83
N ASN A 198 7.34 -39.55 -2.40
CA ASN A 198 6.73 -40.22 -1.24
C ASN A 198 7.74 -40.51 -0.10
N ASP A 199 8.82 -39.73 -0.04
CA ASP A 199 9.84 -39.82 0.99
C ASP A 199 9.31 -39.30 2.34
N GLN A 200 9.34 -40.14 3.36
CA GLN A 200 8.87 -39.81 4.72
C GLN A 200 10.01 -39.43 5.67
N ALA A 201 11.26 -39.68 5.29
CA ALA A 201 12.45 -39.33 6.09
C ALA A 201 12.99 -37.95 5.72
N LEU A 202 12.97 -37.61 4.44
CA LEU A 202 13.29 -36.29 3.92
C LEU A 202 12.13 -35.84 3.01
N GLU A 203 11.08 -35.29 3.62
CA GLU A 203 9.84 -34.94 2.91
C GLU A 203 10.11 -34.05 1.67
N PRO A 204 9.32 -34.16 0.60
CA PRO A 204 9.55 -33.42 -0.65
C PRO A 204 9.76 -31.90 -0.48
N PRO A 205 9.01 -31.19 0.37
CA PRO A 205 9.27 -29.76 0.62
C PRO A 205 10.66 -29.47 1.19
N THR A 206 11.20 -30.38 2.01
CA THR A 206 12.55 -30.26 2.57
C THR A 206 13.61 -30.48 1.49
N GLN A 207 13.42 -31.48 0.62
CA GLN A 207 14.28 -31.69 -0.54
C GLN A 207 14.29 -30.46 -1.47
N GLU A 208 13.11 -29.90 -1.77
CA GLU A 208 12.98 -28.70 -2.59
C GLU A 208 13.64 -27.49 -1.95
N GLY A 209 13.51 -27.32 -0.63
CA GLY A 209 14.19 -26.26 0.12
C GLY A 209 15.70 -26.36 0.06
N LEU A 210 16.26 -27.56 0.22
CA LEU A 210 17.71 -27.81 0.13
C LEU A 210 18.25 -27.50 -1.27
N VAL A 211 17.58 -27.97 -2.32
CA VAL A 211 17.97 -27.69 -3.71
C VAL A 211 17.81 -26.21 -4.06
N ALA A 212 16.73 -25.56 -3.62
CA ALA A 212 16.52 -24.14 -3.83
C ALA A 212 17.59 -23.31 -3.12
N GLY A 213 17.98 -23.67 -1.90
CA GLY A 213 19.07 -23.05 -1.16
C GLY A 213 20.41 -23.19 -1.89
N ALA A 214 20.74 -24.38 -2.38
CA ALA A 214 21.95 -24.61 -3.18
C ALA A 214 21.94 -23.78 -4.48
N LYS A 215 20.81 -23.73 -5.21
CA LYS A 215 20.66 -22.90 -6.43
C LYS A 215 20.76 -21.41 -6.15
N ALA A 216 20.21 -20.94 -5.03
CA ALA A 216 20.35 -19.55 -4.59
C ALA A 216 21.82 -19.19 -4.30
N GLY A 217 22.61 -20.17 -3.84
CA GLY A 217 24.05 -20.07 -3.65
C GLY A 217 24.89 -20.13 -4.95
N GLY A 218 24.27 -20.28 -6.12
CA GLY A 218 24.95 -20.33 -7.43
C GLY A 218 25.15 -21.72 -8.02
N ALA A 219 24.64 -22.77 -7.37
CA ALA A 219 24.79 -24.15 -7.84
C ALA A 219 23.94 -24.45 -9.10
N SER A 220 24.54 -25.12 -10.08
CA SER A 220 23.83 -25.61 -11.27
C SER A 220 23.35 -27.05 -11.03
N ILE A 221 22.13 -27.20 -10.51
CA ILE A 221 21.52 -28.50 -10.20
C ILE A 221 20.33 -28.80 -11.11
N GLU A 222 20.40 -29.86 -11.92
CA GLU A 222 19.25 -30.37 -12.68
C GLU A 222 18.40 -31.29 -11.80
N VAL A 223 17.09 -31.05 -11.69
CA VAL A 223 16.20 -31.80 -10.78
C VAL A 223 15.29 -32.72 -11.59
N VAL A 224 15.24 -33.99 -11.21
CA VAL A 224 14.31 -35.00 -11.73
C VAL A 224 13.41 -35.44 -10.59
N LYS A 225 12.10 -35.28 -10.72
CA LYS A 225 11.13 -35.76 -9.73
C LYS A 225 10.75 -37.21 -10.03
N LEU A 226 10.73 -38.05 -9.00
CA LEU A 226 10.32 -39.45 -9.09
C LEU A 226 9.05 -39.67 -8.27
N GLU A 227 7.93 -39.73 -8.98
CA GLU A 227 6.60 -39.83 -8.39
C GLU A 227 6.39 -41.17 -7.67
N GLY A 228 5.80 -41.11 -6.47
CA GLY A 228 5.53 -42.30 -5.65
C GLY A 228 6.77 -43.05 -5.14
N ALA A 229 7.98 -42.49 -5.26
CA ALA A 229 9.20 -43.08 -4.72
C ALA A 229 9.39 -42.76 -3.24
N ASP A 230 9.74 -43.79 -2.48
CA ASP A 230 10.11 -43.70 -1.07
C ASP A 230 11.55 -43.17 -0.88
N HIS A 231 12.07 -43.21 0.34
CA HIS A 231 13.42 -42.72 0.65
C HIS A 231 14.53 -43.49 -0.06
N THR A 232 14.25 -44.68 -0.60
CA THR A 232 15.23 -45.63 -1.13
C THR A 232 14.99 -45.95 -2.61
N PRO A 233 15.16 -44.97 -3.52
CA PRO A 233 14.78 -45.13 -4.93
C PRO A 233 15.66 -46.14 -5.70
N PHE A 234 16.73 -46.66 -5.08
CA PHE A 234 17.68 -47.61 -5.65
C PHE A 234 17.33 -49.09 -5.38
N ILE A 235 16.20 -49.35 -4.71
CA ILE A 235 15.64 -50.69 -4.50
C ILE A 235 14.15 -50.70 -4.85
N GLY A 236 13.55 -51.89 -4.97
CA GLY A 236 12.12 -52.03 -5.31
C GLY A 236 11.76 -51.55 -6.73
N LYS A 237 10.49 -51.15 -6.91
CA LYS A 237 9.89 -50.85 -8.23
C LYS A 237 10.49 -49.63 -8.94
N HIS A 238 11.13 -48.71 -8.19
CA HIS A 238 11.69 -47.46 -8.70
C HIS A 238 13.16 -47.57 -9.14
N MET A 239 13.83 -48.69 -8.82
CA MET A 239 15.24 -48.93 -9.11
C MET A 239 15.59 -48.73 -10.59
N GLN A 240 14.72 -49.15 -11.52
CA GLN A 240 14.99 -49.00 -12.96
C GLN A 240 15.02 -47.52 -13.39
N ALA A 241 14.15 -46.69 -12.82
CA ALA A 241 14.15 -45.25 -13.08
C ALA A 241 15.41 -44.59 -12.51
N THR A 242 15.87 -45.01 -11.33
CA THR A 242 17.11 -44.56 -10.72
C THR A 242 18.34 -44.95 -11.52
N ILE A 243 18.37 -46.16 -12.10
CA ILE A 243 19.41 -46.57 -13.05
C ILE A 243 19.41 -45.65 -14.28
N GLY A 244 18.24 -45.38 -14.86
CA GLY A 244 18.11 -44.45 -15.98
C GLY A 244 18.61 -43.04 -15.65
N PHE A 245 18.32 -42.55 -14.45
CA PHE A 245 18.86 -41.28 -13.93
C PHE A 245 20.39 -41.30 -13.85
N VAL A 246 20.98 -42.30 -13.21
CA VAL A 246 22.46 -42.44 -13.08
C VAL A 246 23.14 -42.56 -14.45
N GLN A 247 22.52 -43.25 -15.41
CA GLN A 247 23.01 -43.34 -16.78
C GLN A 247 22.95 -41.99 -17.51
N LYS A 248 21.87 -41.23 -17.34
CA LYS A 248 21.73 -39.88 -17.91
C LYS A 248 22.80 -38.94 -17.35
N VAL A 249 23.04 -38.99 -16.04
CA VAL A 249 24.12 -38.23 -15.40
C VAL A 249 25.48 -38.61 -15.99
N SER A 250 25.78 -39.90 -16.04
CA SER A 250 27.05 -40.41 -16.57
C SER A 250 27.26 -40.04 -18.03
N ALA A 251 26.21 -40.10 -18.87
CA ALA A 251 26.27 -39.70 -20.28
C ALA A 251 26.47 -38.19 -20.45
N SER A 252 25.80 -37.38 -19.63
CA SER A 252 25.91 -35.91 -19.66
C SER A 252 27.32 -35.44 -19.26
N CYS A 253 27.93 -36.14 -18.30
CA CYS A 253 29.33 -35.96 -17.90
C CYS A 253 30.34 -36.28 -19.02
N ILE A 254 29.97 -37.14 -19.99
CA ILE A 254 30.82 -37.48 -21.14
C ILE A 254 30.66 -36.46 -22.27
N SER A 255 29.45 -35.94 -22.50
CA SER A 255 29.15 -35.00 -23.61
C SER A 255 29.63 -33.56 -23.34
N HIS A 256 29.62 -33.10 -22.08
CA HIS A 256 30.06 -31.75 -21.69
C HIS A 256 31.54 -31.43 -22.00
N ASN A 257 32.34 -32.44 -22.38
CA ASN A 257 33.74 -32.26 -22.73
C ASN A 257 33.96 -31.76 -24.17
N GLN A 258 32.95 -31.84 -25.06
CA GLN A 258 33.08 -31.36 -26.45
C GLN A 258 32.82 -29.85 -26.59
N ASP A 259 31.98 -29.26 -25.73
CA ASP A 259 31.55 -27.87 -25.89
C ASP A 259 32.51 -26.84 -25.25
N ARG A 260 33.29 -27.25 -24.23
CA ARG A 260 34.23 -26.33 -23.55
C ARG A 260 35.52 -26.07 -24.34
N ALA A 261 35.92 -26.98 -25.25
CA ALA A 261 37.03 -26.75 -26.17
C ALA A 261 36.68 -25.81 -27.34
N ARG A 262 35.38 -25.61 -27.61
CA ARG A 262 34.88 -24.71 -28.67
C ARG A 262 34.58 -23.30 -28.18
N TRP A 263 34.24 -23.15 -26.90
CA TRP A 263 33.80 -21.88 -26.31
C TRP A 263 34.91 -20.85 -26.05
N SER A 264 36.19 -21.21 -26.20
CA SER A 264 37.32 -20.28 -26.00
C SER A 264 37.77 -19.53 -27.27
N SER A 265 37.22 -19.85 -28.45
CA SER A 265 37.76 -19.31 -29.72
C SER A 265 36.79 -18.53 -30.62
N GLU A 266 35.46 -18.61 -30.45
CA GLU A 266 34.54 -17.87 -31.32
C GLU A 266 33.34 -17.32 -30.55
N ALA A 267 33.36 -16.00 -30.29
CA ALA A 267 32.19 -15.26 -29.85
C ALA A 267 31.67 -14.39 -31.00
N PRO A 268 30.46 -14.68 -31.54
CA PRO A 268 29.70 -13.68 -32.28
C PRO A 268 28.67 -13.02 -31.35
N LYS A 269 28.69 -11.69 -31.38
CA LYS A 269 27.57 -10.82 -30.97
C LYS A 269 26.39 -11.10 -31.91
N PHE A 270 25.17 -11.32 -31.40
CA PHE A 270 23.97 -10.55 -31.78
C PHE A 270 22.68 -11.02 -31.07
N ASN A 271 21.92 -10.00 -30.66
CA ASN A 271 20.55 -9.86 -30.20
C ASN A 271 19.53 -11.00 -30.43
N HIS A 272 18.79 -11.31 -29.36
CA HIS A 272 17.34 -11.53 -29.45
C HIS A 272 16.59 -10.74 -28.37
N THR A 273 15.56 -10.06 -28.83
CA THR A 273 14.84 -8.93 -28.26
C THR A 273 13.58 -9.33 -27.49
N MET A 274 13.35 -8.62 -26.39
CA MET A 274 12.07 -7.96 -26.06
C MET A 274 10.86 -8.78 -25.55
N PHE A 275 10.88 -10.12 -25.49
CA PHE A 275 9.70 -10.88 -24.99
C PHE A 275 9.94 -11.89 -23.85
N SER A 276 11.17 -12.09 -23.38
CA SER A 276 11.46 -13.05 -22.28
C SER A 276 11.52 -12.42 -20.88
N ILE A 277 11.32 -11.11 -20.75
CA ILE A 277 11.53 -10.36 -19.49
C ILE A 277 10.24 -10.14 -18.69
N LEU A 278 9.07 -10.55 -19.23
CA LEU A 278 7.78 -10.55 -18.52
C LEU A 278 7.56 -11.80 -17.65
N LYS A 279 8.61 -12.62 -17.40
CA LYS A 279 8.49 -13.89 -16.66
C LYS A 279 8.90 -13.82 -15.19
N ASP A 280 9.39 -12.68 -14.71
CA ASP A 280 9.80 -12.48 -13.32
C ASP A 280 8.88 -11.48 -12.62
N ASP A 281 7.73 -11.96 -12.16
CA ASP A 281 6.77 -11.17 -11.39
C ASP A 281 6.55 -11.76 -10.00
N GLY A 282 6.60 -10.87 -9.01
CA GLY A 282 6.35 -11.18 -7.61
C GLY A 282 6.76 -10.03 -6.69
N TYR A 283 5.85 -9.07 -6.50
CA TYR A 283 5.82 -8.20 -5.32
C TYR A 283 5.86 -9.11 -4.07
N GLY A 284 7.04 -9.28 -3.48
CA GLY A 284 7.27 -10.11 -2.29
C GLY A 284 8.31 -11.24 -2.42
N LYS A 285 8.91 -11.49 -3.60
CA LYS A 285 9.89 -12.60 -3.77
C LYS A 285 11.29 -12.21 -4.27
N ASN A 286 11.69 -10.95 -4.17
CA ASN A 286 13.08 -10.56 -4.40
C ASN A 286 13.88 -10.52 -3.10
N ARG A 287 14.11 -11.69 -2.50
CA ARG A 287 15.23 -11.90 -1.58
C ARG A 287 16.32 -12.63 -2.32
N ARG A 288 17.16 -11.87 -3.02
CA ARG A 288 18.49 -12.38 -3.35
C ARG A 288 19.34 -12.20 -2.10
N GLU A 289 19.76 -13.30 -1.48
CA GLU A 289 20.76 -13.33 -0.40
C GLU A 289 22.19 -13.01 -0.90
N GLY A 290 22.31 -12.34 -2.05
CA GLY A 290 23.56 -11.82 -2.55
C GLY A 290 23.79 -10.39 -2.06
N SER A 291 25.06 -10.03 -1.85
CA SER A 291 25.44 -8.64 -1.60
C SER A 291 24.89 -7.71 -2.68
N THR A 292 24.50 -6.49 -2.33
CA THR A 292 24.03 -5.54 -3.34
C THR A 292 25.19 -5.15 -4.25
N SER A 293 25.18 -5.68 -5.47
CA SER A 293 26.09 -5.23 -6.53
C SER A 293 25.53 -3.98 -7.20
N LEU A 294 26.42 -3.11 -7.67
CA LEU A 294 26.04 -2.03 -8.59
C LEU A 294 25.30 -2.59 -9.82
N ALA A 295 25.68 -3.78 -10.29
CA ALA A 295 25.01 -4.47 -11.38
C ALA A 295 23.56 -4.88 -11.03
N ALA A 296 23.28 -5.28 -9.79
CA ALA A 296 21.91 -5.58 -9.33
C ALA A 296 21.04 -4.34 -9.29
N ILE A 297 21.58 -3.21 -8.79
CA ILE A 297 20.88 -1.92 -8.82
C ILE A 297 20.59 -1.49 -10.26
N LEU A 298 21.58 -1.56 -11.14
CA LEU A 298 21.41 -1.24 -12.57
C LEU A 298 20.41 -2.19 -13.24
N GLY A 299 20.42 -3.47 -12.87
CA GLY A 299 19.49 -4.49 -13.36
C GLY A 299 18.03 -4.18 -13.03
N VAL A 300 17.74 -3.49 -11.92
CA VAL A 300 16.39 -3.02 -11.60
C VAL A 300 16.13 -1.62 -12.16
N PHE A 301 17.12 -0.72 -12.09
CA PHE A 301 16.97 0.67 -12.53
C PHE A 301 16.69 0.76 -14.04
N ILE A 302 17.42 0.03 -14.88
CA ILE A 302 17.30 0.15 -16.34
C ILE A 302 15.89 -0.23 -16.82
N PRO A 303 15.31 -1.40 -16.48
CA PRO A 303 13.95 -1.75 -16.90
C PRO A 303 12.90 -0.78 -16.34
N THR A 304 13.02 -0.40 -15.07
CA THR A 304 12.05 0.51 -14.42
C THR A 304 12.12 1.92 -15.02
N PHE A 305 13.31 2.38 -15.39
CA PHE A 305 13.49 3.64 -16.11
C PHE A 305 12.90 3.59 -17.52
N ILE A 306 13.08 2.48 -18.26
CA ILE A 306 12.45 2.29 -19.57
C ILE A 306 10.92 2.36 -19.45
N ILE A 307 10.33 1.66 -18.48
CA ILE A 307 8.88 1.71 -18.23
C ILE A 307 8.45 3.14 -17.88
N ALA A 308 9.22 3.85 -17.05
CA ALA A 308 8.93 5.24 -16.72
C ALA A 308 8.93 6.14 -17.96
N VAL A 309 9.90 5.98 -18.87
CA VAL A 309 9.95 6.71 -20.14
C VAL A 309 8.72 6.38 -21.00
N ILE A 310 8.34 5.11 -21.12
CA ILE A 310 7.13 4.69 -21.85
C ILE A 310 5.89 5.37 -21.28
N ASN A 311 5.71 5.38 -19.95
CA ASN A 311 4.57 6.02 -19.30
C ASN A 311 4.54 7.53 -19.52
N VAL A 312 5.69 8.20 -19.45
CA VAL A 312 5.79 9.65 -19.72
C VAL A 312 5.47 9.94 -21.18
N VAL A 313 6.00 9.17 -22.13
CA VAL A 313 5.69 9.32 -23.57
C VAL A 313 4.20 9.08 -23.82
N ALA A 314 3.63 8.00 -23.28
CA ALA A 314 2.20 7.72 -23.37
C ALA A 314 1.38 8.88 -22.82
N PHE A 315 1.74 9.42 -21.65
CA PHE A 315 1.09 10.58 -21.05
C PHE A 315 1.12 11.80 -22.00
N LEU A 316 2.28 12.11 -22.59
CA LEU A 316 2.41 13.23 -23.53
C LEU A 316 1.50 13.07 -24.75
N LEU A 317 1.31 11.84 -25.25
CA LEU A 317 0.44 11.54 -26.38
C LEU A 317 -1.05 11.66 -26.02
N VAL A 318 -1.46 11.09 -24.88
CA VAL A 318 -2.88 11.03 -24.50
C VAL A 318 -3.40 12.29 -23.81
N ARG A 319 -2.52 13.09 -23.19
CA ARG A 319 -2.89 14.28 -22.40
C ARG A 319 -3.78 15.25 -23.17
N ASN A 320 -3.42 15.56 -24.42
CA ASN A 320 -4.15 16.54 -25.21
C ASN A 320 -5.44 15.95 -25.82
N TYR A 321 -5.46 14.65 -26.09
CA TYR A 321 -6.64 13.96 -26.58
C TYR A 321 -7.72 13.83 -25.48
N PHE A 322 -7.33 13.38 -24.28
CA PHE A 322 -8.21 13.28 -23.11
C PHE A 322 -8.04 14.48 -22.18
N ARG A 323 -8.16 15.71 -22.71
CA ARG A 323 -7.94 16.95 -21.95
C ARG A 323 -8.82 17.05 -20.69
N LYS A 324 -10.05 16.52 -20.73
CA LYS A 324 -10.96 16.43 -19.57
C LYS A 324 -10.37 15.63 -18.40
N VAL A 325 -9.56 14.62 -18.69
CA VAL A 325 -8.96 13.77 -17.66
C VAL A 325 -7.62 14.36 -17.18
N TYR A 326 -6.78 14.84 -18.10
CA TYR A 326 -5.40 15.23 -17.79
C TYR A 326 -5.17 16.73 -17.57
N ALA A 327 -6.14 17.59 -17.93
CA ALA A 327 -6.07 19.03 -17.72
C ALA A 327 -7.45 19.71 -17.49
N PRO A 328 -8.41 19.11 -16.73
CA PRO A 328 -9.73 19.70 -16.49
C PRO A 328 -9.66 21.09 -15.85
N ARG A 329 -8.67 21.38 -15.01
CA ARG A 329 -8.51 22.69 -14.35
C ARG A 329 -8.26 23.87 -15.30
N THR A 330 -7.97 23.59 -16.57
CA THR A 330 -7.65 24.63 -17.56
C THR A 330 -8.88 25.18 -18.30
N PHE A 331 -10.04 24.51 -18.22
CA PHE A 331 -11.22 24.89 -19.01
C PHE A 331 -12.57 24.51 -18.43
N LEU A 332 -12.64 23.59 -17.46
CA LEU A 332 -13.92 23.04 -17.00
C LEU A 332 -14.77 24.13 -16.32
N GLY A 333 -16.04 24.23 -16.72
CA GLY A 333 -16.97 25.28 -16.26
C GLY A 333 -17.32 25.22 -14.77
N THR A 334 -17.00 24.13 -14.08
CA THR A 334 -17.16 24.00 -12.62
C THR A 334 -16.14 24.80 -11.81
N ILE A 335 -15.05 25.26 -12.44
CA ILE A 335 -14.02 26.09 -11.81
C ILE A 335 -14.20 27.55 -12.28
N PRO A 336 -14.30 28.52 -11.35
CA PRO A 336 -14.31 29.95 -11.66
C PRO A 336 -13.08 30.32 -12.51
N GLU A 337 -13.24 31.23 -13.47
CA GLU A 337 -12.17 31.55 -14.41
C GLU A 337 -10.88 32.02 -13.73
N LYS A 338 -11.01 32.77 -12.62
CA LYS A 338 -9.89 33.21 -11.78
C LYS A 338 -9.07 32.08 -11.15
N ASP A 339 -9.68 30.92 -10.92
CA ASP A 339 -9.06 29.76 -10.27
C ASP A 339 -8.59 28.69 -11.29
N ARG A 340 -8.79 28.97 -12.58
CA ARG A 340 -8.34 28.08 -13.66
C ARG A 340 -6.83 28.20 -13.83
N THR A 341 -6.22 27.05 -14.10
CA THR A 341 -4.79 27.00 -14.37
C THR A 341 -4.53 27.57 -15.76
N PRO A 342 -3.60 28.53 -15.92
CA PRO A 342 -3.26 29.09 -17.21
C PRO A 342 -2.88 27.99 -18.20
N SER A 343 -3.44 28.07 -19.39
CA SER A 343 -3.05 27.24 -20.52
C SER A 343 -2.86 28.17 -21.70
N SER A 344 -1.62 28.62 -21.89
CA SER A 344 -1.24 29.64 -22.88
C SER A 344 -1.52 29.25 -24.34
N THR A 345 -1.95 28.02 -24.64
CA THR A 345 -2.63 27.62 -25.90
C THR A 345 -3.27 26.23 -25.76
N ALA A 346 -4.35 25.97 -26.50
CA ALA A 346 -4.95 24.62 -26.61
C ALA A 346 -4.08 23.63 -27.42
N HIS A 347 -3.04 24.12 -28.12
CA HIS A 347 -2.19 23.34 -29.02
C HIS A 347 -0.75 23.22 -28.51
N GLY A 348 -0.49 22.16 -27.75
CA GLY A 348 0.65 21.27 -27.99
C GLY A 348 1.98 21.50 -27.27
N LYS A 349 2.50 22.72 -27.10
CA LYS A 349 3.89 22.91 -26.59
C LYS A 349 4.07 23.81 -25.36
N SER A 350 3.01 24.46 -24.88
CA SER A 350 3.11 25.53 -23.87
C SER A 350 2.89 25.09 -22.40
N TRP A 351 2.26 23.95 -22.15
CA TRP A 351 1.91 23.54 -20.78
C TRP A 351 3.13 23.28 -19.88
N PHE A 352 4.25 22.80 -20.45
CA PHE A 352 5.47 22.54 -19.68
C PHE A 352 6.15 23.84 -19.25
N HIS A 353 6.07 24.88 -20.08
CA HIS A 353 6.51 26.22 -19.73
C HIS A 353 5.69 26.76 -18.55
N ASP A 354 4.37 26.67 -18.63
CA ASP A 354 3.46 27.10 -17.55
C ASP A 354 3.71 26.28 -16.27
N PHE A 355 3.83 24.96 -16.37
CA PHE A 355 4.15 24.09 -15.24
C PHE A 355 5.49 24.46 -14.57
N ARG A 356 6.53 24.80 -15.33
CA ARG A 356 7.82 25.20 -14.76
C ARG A 356 7.76 26.56 -14.08
N ASN A 357 6.96 27.48 -14.61
CA ASN A 357 6.89 28.86 -14.11
C ASN A 357 5.89 29.05 -12.95
N LEU A 358 4.80 28.28 -12.92
CA LEU A 358 3.79 28.37 -11.87
C LEU A 358 4.36 27.90 -10.53
N THR A 359 4.50 28.79 -9.55
CA THR A 359 5.02 28.39 -8.23
C THR A 359 3.98 27.61 -7.42
N ASP A 360 4.42 26.88 -6.38
CA ASP A 360 3.48 26.20 -5.47
C ASP A 360 2.51 27.18 -4.77
N ARG A 361 2.83 28.48 -4.73
CA ARG A 361 1.96 29.54 -4.20
C ARG A 361 0.67 29.67 -5.02
N PHE A 362 0.74 29.39 -6.32
CA PHE A 362 -0.45 29.35 -7.19
C PHE A 362 -1.46 28.30 -6.68
N VAL A 363 -0.99 27.17 -6.17
CA VAL A 363 -1.86 26.13 -5.59
C VAL A 363 -2.54 26.60 -4.31
N LEU A 364 -1.85 27.42 -3.50
CA LEU A 364 -2.41 28.03 -2.29
C LEU A 364 -3.52 29.03 -2.63
N GLN A 365 -3.32 29.83 -3.68
CA GLN A 365 -4.26 30.88 -4.11
C GLN A 365 -5.50 30.30 -4.82
N HIS A 366 -5.31 29.32 -5.72
CA HIS A 366 -6.37 28.89 -6.66
C HIS A 366 -6.89 27.45 -6.45
N ASN A 367 -6.36 26.68 -5.48
CA ASN A 367 -6.87 25.34 -5.17
C ASN A 367 -7.33 25.21 -3.72
N SER A 368 -6.39 25.09 -2.77
CA SER A 368 -6.68 25.02 -1.34
C SER A 368 -5.40 25.10 -0.50
N LEU A 369 -5.57 25.41 0.79
CA LEU A 369 -4.51 25.31 1.78
C LEU A 369 -3.95 23.87 1.87
N ASP A 370 -4.82 22.85 1.88
CA ASP A 370 -4.40 21.44 1.98
C ASP A 370 -3.56 20.97 0.78
N ALA A 371 -3.91 21.43 -0.43
CA ALA A 371 -3.14 21.11 -1.63
C ALA A 371 -1.73 21.71 -1.59
N TYR A 372 -1.61 22.96 -1.15
CA TYR A 372 -0.31 23.59 -0.92
C TYR A 372 0.49 22.86 0.16
N LEU A 373 -0.15 22.54 1.29
CA LEU A 373 0.48 21.85 2.41
C LEU A 373 0.97 20.46 2.04
N TYR A 374 0.29 19.76 1.14
CA TYR A 374 0.76 18.47 0.66
C TYR A 374 2.04 18.59 -0.20
N LEU A 375 2.13 19.59 -1.09
CA LEU A 375 3.37 19.85 -1.84
C LEU A 375 4.52 20.25 -0.92
N ARG A 376 4.21 21.07 0.09
CA ARG A 376 5.15 21.47 1.13
C ARG A 376 5.62 20.28 1.97
N PHE A 377 4.72 19.36 2.32
CA PHE A 377 5.02 18.10 3.00
C PHE A 377 5.99 17.25 2.18
N LEU A 378 5.75 17.08 0.87
CA LEU A 378 6.67 16.32 0.00
C LEU A 378 8.06 16.98 -0.06
N LYS A 379 8.14 18.30 -0.20
CA LYS A 379 9.40 19.04 -0.13
C LYS A 379 10.11 18.87 1.21
N PHE A 380 9.36 18.96 2.31
CA PHE A 380 9.88 18.79 3.65
C PHE A 380 10.56 17.43 3.81
N ILE A 381 9.90 16.34 3.43
CA ILE A 381 10.49 15.00 3.54
C ILE A 381 11.67 14.78 2.57
N ILE A 382 11.65 15.42 1.39
CA ILE A 382 12.81 15.44 0.47
C ILE A 382 14.00 16.13 1.13
N TYR A 383 13.80 17.29 1.76
CA TYR A 383 14.87 18.03 2.43
C TYR A 383 15.44 17.25 3.61
N VAL A 384 14.60 16.57 4.39
CA VAL A 384 15.07 15.69 5.48
C VAL A 384 15.94 14.56 4.92
N CYS A 385 15.50 13.88 3.86
CA CYS A 385 16.29 12.80 3.24
C CYS A 385 17.60 13.32 2.63
N LEU A 386 17.58 14.47 1.94
CA LEU A 386 18.76 15.06 1.32
C LEU A 386 19.76 15.53 2.38
N ALA A 387 19.31 16.24 3.42
CA ALA A 387 20.17 16.65 4.53
C ALA A 387 20.77 15.43 5.25
N GLY A 388 19.97 14.37 5.43
CA GLY A 388 20.43 13.10 5.94
C GLY A 388 21.50 12.46 5.08
N ALA A 389 21.33 12.42 3.75
CA ALA A 389 22.34 11.88 2.85
C ALA A 389 23.66 12.68 2.93
N LEU A 390 23.56 14.02 2.94
CA LEU A 390 24.72 14.91 3.06
C LEU A 390 25.46 14.77 4.41
N LEU A 391 24.76 14.41 5.49
CA LEU A 391 25.35 14.17 6.80
C LEU A 391 25.92 12.74 6.92
N THR A 392 25.13 11.74 6.54
CA THR A 392 25.45 10.33 6.78
C THR A 392 26.49 9.79 5.80
N TRP A 393 26.49 10.20 4.53
CA TRP A 393 27.39 9.62 3.53
C TRP A 393 28.87 9.93 3.80
N PRO A 394 29.28 11.19 4.06
CA PRO A 394 30.69 11.50 4.31
C PRO A 394 31.25 10.87 5.58
N ILE A 395 30.40 10.58 6.57
CA ILE A 395 30.81 10.06 7.87
C ILE A 395 30.67 8.53 7.91
N LEU A 396 29.50 7.99 7.59
CA LEU A 396 29.21 6.57 7.74
C LEU A 396 29.76 5.71 6.60
N PHE A 397 29.92 6.22 5.37
CA PHE A 397 30.52 5.39 4.31
C PHE A 397 31.97 5.02 4.61
N PRO A 398 32.87 5.95 4.99
CA PRO A 398 34.23 5.57 5.38
C PRO A 398 34.25 4.65 6.60
N ILE A 399 33.47 4.94 7.64
CA ILE A 399 33.41 4.14 8.87
C ILE A 399 32.91 2.72 8.59
N ASN A 400 31.89 2.56 7.76
CA ASN A 400 31.41 1.25 7.36
C ASN A 400 32.45 0.51 6.51
N ALA A 401 33.08 1.20 5.56
CA ALA A 401 34.08 0.61 4.67
C ALA A 401 35.33 0.09 5.40
N THR A 402 35.71 0.72 6.52
CA THR A 402 36.81 0.31 7.41
C THR A 402 36.37 -0.54 8.60
N GLY A 403 35.07 -0.88 8.69
CA GLY A 403 34.46 -1.58 9.82
C GLY A 403 34.99 -2.98 10.13
N GLY A 404 35.82 -3.54 9.24
CA GLY A 404 36.55 -4.79 9.45
C GLY A 404 35.74 -6.06 9.23
N GLY A 405 34.55 -5.96 8.63
CA GLY A 405 33.75 -7.10 8.19
C GLY A 405 34.16 -7.64 6.82
N ASN A 406 33.50 -8.73 6.42
CA ASN A 406 33.73 -9.44 5.16
C ASN A 406 32.66 -9.09 4.09
N ALA A 407 31.88 -8.01 4.30
CA ALA A 407 30.85 -7.63 3.33
C ALA A 407 31.50 -7.11 2.04
N SER A 408 30.91 -7.47 0.90
CA SER A 408 31.42 -7.10 -0.42
C SER A 408 30.53 -6.06 -1.09
N GLN A 409 31.06 -5.41 -2.15
CA GLN A 409 30.32 -4.47 -2.99
C GLN A 409 29.67 -3.31 -2.20
N LEU A 410 28.38 -3.02 -2.40
CA LEU A 410 27.70 -1.91 -1.73
C LEU A 410 27.34 -2.22 -0.28
N ASP A 411 27.34 -3.50 0.12
CA ASP A 411 27.11 -3.87 1.52
C ASP A 411 28.31 -3.49 2.39
N ARG A 412 29.50 -3.33 1.79
CA ARG A 412 30.72 -2.84 2.45
C ARG A 412 30.55 -1.45 3.08
N ILE A 413 29.70 -0.60 2.50
CA ILE A 413 29.42 0.75 3.00
C ILE A 413 28.16 0.80 3.89
N SER A 414 27.65 -0.36 4.33
CA SER A 414 26.52 -0.49 5.24
C SER A 414 26.94 -0.99 6.63
N PHE A 415 26.02 -0.96 7.60
CA PHE A 415 26.26 -1.43 8.96
C PHE A 415 26.65 -2.92 9.03
N SER A 416 26.26 -3.73 8.04
CA SER A 416 26.61 -5.16 8.01
C SER A 416 28.13 -5.41 7.96
N ASN A 417 28.91 -4.43 7.49
CA ASN A 417 30.36 -4.52 7.42
C ASN A 417 31.10 -4.14 8.72
N ILE A 418 30.38 -3.82 9.80
CA ILE A 418 30.99 -3.46 11.08
C ILE A 418 31.22 -4.70 11.92
N ALA A 419 32.48 -5.07 12.08
CA ALA A 419 32.93 -6.10 13.02
C ALA A 419 33.52 -5.51 14.31
N LYS A 420 34.11 -4.32 14.23
CA LYS A 420 34.80 -3.65 15.34
C LYS A 420 33.86 -2.72 16.12
N ASN A 421 33.76 -2.92 17.44
CA ASN A 421 32.89 -2.11 18.31
C ASN A 421 33.28 -0.62 18.32
N ASP A 422 34.55 -0.27 18.12
CA ASP A 422 34.99 1.14 18.09
C ASP A 422 34.33 1.95 16.97
N HIS A 423 33.96 1.30 15.87
CA HIS A 423 33.30 1.97 14.74
C HIS A 423 31.82 2.28 15.02
N LEU A 424 31.22 1.69 16.07
CA LEU A 424 29.85 1.99 16.50
C LEU A 424 29.70 3.42 17.06
N TRP A 425 30.80 4.04 17.51
CA TRP A 425 30.78 5.45 17.94
C TRP A 425 30.39 6.40 16.81
N GLY A 426 30.85 6.13 15.59
CA GLY A 426 30.45 6.90 14.40
C GLY A 426 28.94 6.88 14.19
N HIS A 427 28.34 5.69 14.28
CA HIS A 427 26.88 5.51 14.19
C HIS A 427 26.13 6.18 15.33
N THR A 428 26.68 6.09 16.55
CA THR A 428 26.07 6.72 17.73
C THR A 428 26.04 8.24 17.59
N VAL A 429 27.17 8.87 17.24
CA VAL A 429 27.24 10.34 17.07
C VAL A 429 26.35 10.81 15.93
N VAL A 430 26.37 10.13 14.78
CA VAL A 430 25.53 10.49 13.64
C VAL A 430 24.05 10.32 13.99
N ALA A 431 23.66 9.25 14.68
CA ALA A 431 22.28 9.06 15.13
C ALA A 431 21.83 10.20 16.05
N TRP A 432 22.64 10.59 17.03
CA TRP A 432 22.33 11.71 17.92
C TRP A 432 22.14 13.03 17.16
N VAL A 433 23.09 13.40 16.30
CA VAL A 433 23.03 14.65 15.54
C VAL A 433 21.84 14.63 14.58
N PHE A 434 21.67 13.53 13.83
CA PHE A 434 20.65 13.45 12.80
C PHE A 434 19.24 13.34 13.37
N PHE A 435 19.01 12.49 14.38
CA PHE A 435 17.67 12.27 14.94
C PHE A 435 17.18 13.49 15.73
N LEU A 436 18.05 14.12 16.53
CA LEU A 436 17.71 15.39 17.18
C LEU A 436 17.49 16.51 16.14
N GLY A 437 18.27 16.54 15.07
CA GLY A 437 18.08 17.45 13.95
C GLY A 437 16.73 17.27 13.26
N ILE A 438 16.32 16.02 12.95
CA ILE A 438 15.00 15.72 12.40
C ILE A 438 13.91 16.17 13.36
N PHE A 439 14.03 15.84 14.66
CA PHE A 439 13.05 16.23 15.67
C PHE A 439 12.89 17.77 15.74
N ALA A 440 13.99 18.51 15.74
CA ALA A 440 13.99 19.97 15.73
C ALA A 440 13.36 20.56 14.46
N VAL A 441 13.65 19.97 13.28
CA VAL A 441 13.09 20.41 12.00
C VAL A 441 11.60 20.10 11.91
N ILE A 442 11.13 18.97 12.46
CA ILE A 442 9.68 18.67 12.59
C ILE A 442 9.02 19.71 13.51
N ALA A 443 9.64 20.05 14.64
CA ALA A 443 9.12 21.07 15.56
C ALA A 443 9.02 22.45 14.88
N ALA A 444 10.07 22.86 14.16
CA ALA A 444 10.08 24.09 13.39
C ALA A 444 8.98 24.11 12.32
N GLU A 445 8.76 22.99 11.61
CA GLU A 445 7.73 22.91 10.58
C GLU A 445 6.31 22.99 11.17
N ARG A 446 6.08 22.41 12.36
CA ARG A 446 4.81 22.58 13.08
C ARG A 446 4.55 24.04 13.47
N LEU A 447 5.58 24.75 13.92
CA LEU A 447 5.49 26.19 14.20
C LEU A 447 5.18 27.00 12.93
N GLN A 448 5.85 26.68 11.81
CA GLN A 448 5.57 27.33 10.52
C GLN A 448 4.14 27.07 10.04
N LEU A 449 3.61 25.86 10.25
CA LEU A 449 2.22 25.51 9.94
C LEU A 449 1.23 26.37 10.73
N ILE A 450 1.50 26.63 12.02
CA ILE A 450 0.65 27.51 12.83
C ILE A 450 0.59 28.91 12.19
N GLY A 451 1.73 29.52 11.86
CA GLY A 451 1.78 30.84 11.22
C GLY A 451 1.06 30.89 9.87
N LEU A 452 1.22 29.84 9.04
CA LEU A 452 0.54 29.73 7.75
C LEU A 452 -0.99 29.59 7.91
N ARG A 453 -1.46 28.78 8.86
CA ARG A 453 -2.89 28.66 9.16
C ARG A 453 -3.47 29.96 9.70
N GLN A 454 -2.71 30.68 10.53
CA GLN A 454 -3.10 32.01 10.99
C GLN A 454 -3.29 32.97 9.81
N ALA A 455 -2.33 33.04 8.89
CA ALA A 455 -2.44 33.88 7.70
C ALA A 455 -3.66 33.51 6.81
N TYR A 456 -3.93 32.21 6.66
CA TYR A 456 -5.07 31.73 5.88
C TYR A 456 -6.42 32.08 6.54
N TYR A 457 -6.55 31.88 7.85
CA TYR A 457 -7.78 32.17 8.58
C TYR A 457 -8.06 33.67 8.71
N LEU A 458 -7.02 34.51 8.78
CA LEU A 458 -7.13 35.97 8.85
C LEU A 458 -7.34 36.63 7.47
N ASN A 459 -7.29 35.86 6.38
CA ASN A 459 -7.59 36.38 5.05
C ASN A 459 -9.08 36.80 4.96
N GLU A 460 -9.36 38.00 4.47
CA GLU A 460 -10.71 38.56 4.30
C GLU A 460 -11.67 37.63 3.53
N THR A 461 -11.18 36.95 2.49
CA THR A 461 -11.98 36.00 1.69
C THR A 461 -12.40 34.77 2.49
N TYR A 462 -11.62 34.38 3.49
CA TYR A 462 -11.97 33.28 4.38
C TYR A 462 -12.84 33.77 5.54
N ALA A 463 -12.45 34.87 6.17
CA ALA A 463 -13.12 35.44 7.33
C ALA A 463 -14.56 35.89 7.03
N SER A 464 -14.87 36.30 5.79
CA SER A 464 -16.22 36.68 5.36
C SER A 464 -17.18 35.51 5.16
N ARG A 465 -16.70 34.26 5.12
CA ARG A 465 -17.55 33.07 4.90
C ARG A 465 -18.46 32.82 6.08
N LEU A 466 -19.71 32.42 5.81
CA LEU A 466 -20.65 32.03 6.88
C LEU A 466 -20.10 30.85 7.69
N SER A 467 -19.44 29.91 7.02
CA SER A 467 -18.78 28.81 7.69
C SER A 467 -17.73 29.29 8.71
N ALA A 468 -16.89 30.28 8.41
CA ALA A 468 -15.83 30.75 9.31
C ALA A 468 -16.35 31.27 10.67
N ARG A 469 -17.58 31.80 10.70
CA ARG A 469 -18.26 32.30 11.91
C ARG A 469 -19.22 31.29 12.55
N THR A 470 -19.28 30.06 12.06
CA THR A 470 -20.22 29.04 12.56
C THR A 470 -19.51 27.94 13.36
N VAL A 471 -20.10 27.57 14.50
CA VAL A 471 -19.64 26.47 15.38
C VAL A 471 -20.74 25.40 15.47
N LEU A 472 -20.35 24.14 15.31
CA LEU A 472 -21.21 22.99 15.57
C LEU A 472 -21.02 22.55 17.02
N PHE A 473 -22.10 22.58 17.79
CA PHE A 473 -22.18 22.04 19.15
C PHE A 473 -22.98 20.74 19.13
N MET A 474 -22.38 19.67 19.64
CA MET A 474 -23.03 18.36 19.76
C MET A 474 -23.61 18.16 21.15
N ASN A 475 -24.65 17.33 21.27
CA ASN A 475 -25.25 16.91 22.55
C ASN A 475 -25.75 18.08 23.41
N VAL A 476 -26.37 19.08 22.79
CA VAL A 476 -26.90 20.26 23.47
C VAL A 476 -28.31 19.95 24.00
N PRO A 477 -28.64 20.37 25.24
CA PRO A 477 -29.99 20.23 25.79
C PRO A 477 -31.03 20.91 24.90
N ALA A 478 -32.22 20.32 24.77
CA ALA A 478 -33.30 20.87 23.95
C ALA A 478 -33.67 22.34 24.28
N GLU A 479 -33.51 22.79 25.54
CA GLU A 479 -33.73 24.20 25.90
C GLU A 479 -32.72 25.13 25.23
N ALA A 480 -31.45 24.74 25.19
CA ALA A 480 -30.37 25.53 24.60
C ALA A 480 -30.39 25.50 23.06
N ALA A 481 -30.95 24.45 22.47
CA ALA A 481 -31.15 24.36 21.02
C ALA A 481 -32.31 25.24 20.49
N ARG A 482 -33.15 25.80 21.36
CA ARG A 482 -34.25 26.71 20.95
C ARG A 482 -33.71 28.09 20.56
N PRO A 483 -34.19 28.70 19.46
CA PRO A 483 -33.77 30.04 19.05
C PRO A 483 -33.97 31.12 20.13
N GLU A 484 -35.01 31.01 20.95
CA GLU A 484 -35.33 31.96 22.04
C GLU A 484 -34.23 32.00 23.12
N SER A 485 -33.53 30.89 23.32
CA SER A 485 -32.50 30.72 24.35
C SER A 485 -31.07 30.92 23.82
N LEU A 486 -30.93 31.36 22.56
CA LEU A 486 -29.64 31.45 21.85
C LEU A 486 -28.63 32.31 22.61
N LYS A 487 -28.98 33.56 22.89
CA LYS A 487 -28.07 34.49 23.59
C LYS A 487 -27.81 34.07 25.04
N LYS A 488 -28.81 33.49 25.72
CA LYS A 488 -28.70 32.97 27.10
C LYS A 488 -27.58 31.92 27.22
N HIS A 489 -27.49 30.99 26.26
CA HIS A 489 -26.54 29.87 26.35
C HIS A 489 -25.23 30.13 25.59
N PHE A 490 -25.29 30.79 24.43
CA PHE A 490 -24.12 30.98 23.55
C PHE A 490 -23.49 32.37 23.65
N GLY A 491 -24.12 33.32 24.34
CA GLY A 491 -23.64 34.70 24.54
C GLY A 491 -24.25 35.71 23.55
N ASP A 492 -24.07 37.00 23.83
CA ASP A 492 -24.75 38.08 23.10
C ASP A 492 -24.35 38.21 21.62
N GLN A 493 -23.17 37.71 21.27
CA GLN A 493 -22.62 37.71 19.91
C GLN A 493 -23.16 36.58 19.02
N ALA A 494 -24.04 35.72 19.56
CA ALA A 494 -24.71 34.69 18.75
C ALA A 494 -25.89 35.31 17.98
N GLU A 495 -25.83 35.23 16.64
CA GLU A 495 -26.80 35.86 15.73
C GLU A 495 -27.86 34.86 15.24
N HIS A 496 -27.42 33.67 14.83
CA HIS A 496 -28.29 32.66 14.23
C HIS A 496 -28.01 31.27 14.79
N SER A 497 -29.06 30.46 14.91
CA SER A 497 -28.97 29.07 15.33
C SER A 497 -29.79 28.15 14.43
N TRP A 498 -29.21 27.02 14.04
CA TRP A 498 -29.89 25.95 13.31
C TRP A 498 -29.86 24.67 14.15
N PRO A 499 -30.91 24.40 14.94
CA PRO A 499 -31.02 23.14 15.65
C PRO A 499 -31.29 22.00 14.68
N VAL A 500 -30.58 20.89 14.87
CA VAL A 500 -30.80 19.69 14.08
C VAL A 500 -32.12 19.06 14.50
N LYS A 501 -33.06 18.97 13.55
CA LYS A 501 -34.36 18.32 13.74
C LYS A 501 -34.22 16.82 13.54
N ASP A 502 -35.11 16.03 14.12
CA ASP A 502 -35.20 14.60 13.82
C ASP A 502 -35.55 14.38 12.33
N LEU A 503 -34.76 13.55 11.65
CA LEU A 503 -34.97 13.23 10.25
C LEU A 503 -35.89 12.02 10.07
N GLY A 504 -35.97 11.10 11.04
CA GLY A 504 -36.67 9.82 10.88
C GLY A 504 -36.25 9.10 9.60
N ASP A 505 -37.22 8.84 8.72
CA ASP A 505 -37.06 8.19 7.42
C ASP A 505 -36.94 9.16 6.23
N LEU A 506 -36.83 10.47 6.47
CA LEU A 506 -36.83 11.48 5.40
C LEU A 506 -35.73 11.28 4.37
N GLU A 507 -34.51 11.00 4.81
CA GLU A 507 -33.40 10.83 3.88
C GLU A 507 -33.62 9.62 2.98
N ASP A 508 -34.17 8.53 3.53
CA ASP A 508 -34.47 7.33 2.77
C ASP A 508 -35.64 7.56 1.80
N LEU A 509 -36.64 8.38 2.17
CA LEU A 509 -37.72 8.82 1.28
C LEU A 509 -37.20 9.74 0.16
N VAL A 510 -36.27 10.65 0.46
CA VAL A 510 -35.63 11.52 -0.56
C VAL A 510 -34.80 10.68 -1.53
N GLU A 511 -34.07 9.68 -1.03
CA GLU A 511 -33.32 8.73 -1.86
C GLU A 511 -34.25 7.92 -2.76
N LYS A 512 -35.36 7.39 -2.22
CA LYS A 512 -36.41 6.71 -3.01
C LYS A 512 -37.03 7.61 -4.08
N ARG A 513 -37.38 8.85 -3.73
CA ARG A 513 -37.95 9.83 -4.68
C ARG A 513 -36.98 10.11 -5.82
N ASN A 514 -35.72 10.37 -5.50
CA ASN A 514 -34.70 10.62 -6.53
C ASN A 514 -34.48 9.37 -7.40
N GLY A 515 -34.44 8.17 -6.80
CA GLY A 515 -34.35 6.91 -7.53
C GLY A 515 -35.53 6.68 -8.48
N ALA A 516 -36.76 6.98 -8.05
CA ALA A 516 -37.95 6.91 -8.91
C ALA A 516 -37.87 7.90 -10.07
N ALA A 517 -37.45 9.14 -9.81
CA ALA A 517 -37.28 10.17 -10.84
C ALA A 517 -36.21 9.77 -11.87
N TYR A 518 -35.07 9.23 -11.44
CA TYR A 518 -34.02 8.77 -12.35
C TYR A 518 -34.43 7.51 -13.12
N SER A 519 -35.26 6.64 -12.52
CA SER A 519 -35.84 5.50 -13.23
C SER A 519 -36.82 5.95 -14.34
N LEU A 520 -37.61 7.00 -14.09
CA LEU A 520 -38.49 7.62 -15.08
C LEU A 520 -37.68 8.24 -16.23
N GLU A 521 -36.66 9.05 -15.91
CA GLU A 521 -35.74 9.65 -16.89
C GLU A 521 -35.11 8.59 -17.81
N ALA A 522 -34.64 7.47 -17.24
CA ALA A 522 -34.08 6.36 -18.00
C ALA A 522 -35.13 5.63 -18.87
N ALA A 523 -36.36 5.47 -18.39
CA ALA A 523 -37.44 4.85 -19.15
C ALA A 523 -37.89 5.72 -20.35
N GLU A 524 -37.95 7.04 -20.16
CA GLU A 524 -38.27 7.99 -21.23
C GLU A 524 -37.17 8.05 -22.29
N LEU A 525 -35.91 8.01 -21.87
CA LEU A 525 -34.79 7.88 -22.80
C LEU A 525 -34.86 6.58 -23.62
N ASP A 526 -35.13 5.44 -22.97
CA ASP A 526 -35.28 4.14 -23.63
C ASP A 526 -36.40 4.22 -24.69
N TYR A 527 -37.51 4.88 -24.37
CA TYR A 527 -38.64 5.08 -25.27
C TYR A 527 -38.25 5.94 -26.49
N ILE A 528 -37.66 7.11 -26.28
CA ILE A 528 -37.23 8.02 -27.35
C ILE A 528 -36.21 7.35 -28.26
N THR A 529 -35.23 6.66 -27.67
CA THR A 529 -34.17 5.96 -28.43
C THR A 529 -34.74 4.81 -29.26
N LYS A 530 -35.62 3.99 -28.67
CA LYS A 530 -36.24 2.85 -29.36
C LYS A 530 -37.18 3.30 -30.47
N TYR A 531 -37.98 4.34 -30.23
CA TYR A 531 -38.84 4.94 -31.25
C TYR A 531 -38.02 5.46 -32.44
N THR A 532 -36.96 6.22 -32.17
CA THR A 532 -36.05 6.76 -33.20
C THR A 532 -35.42 5.66 -34.05
N LYS A 533 -34.93 4.59 -33.41
CA LYS A 533 -34.35 3.42 -34.11
C LYS A 533 -35.36 2.62 -34.93
N LEU A 534 -36.59 2.46 -34.43
CA LEU A 534 -37.66 1.79 -35.17
C LEU A 534 -38.07 2.61 -36.39
N ARG A 535 -38.17 3.93 -36.24
CA ARG A 535 -38.54 4.84 -37.32
C ARG A 535 -37.44 4.95 -38.38
N SER A 536 -36.17 5.02 -37.99
CA SER A 536 -35.06 5.04 -38.95
C SER A 536 -34.94 3.74 -39.76
N LYS A 537 -35.19 2.58 -39.12
CA LYS A 537 -35.31 1.29 -39.83
C LYS A 537 -36.54 1.21 -40.75
N GLY A 538 -37.67 1.81 -40.36
CA GLY A 538 -38.87 1.90 -41.21
C GLY A 538 -38.70 2.85 -42.41
N ARG A 539 -37.92 3.92 -42.25
CA ARG A 539 -37.59 4.88 -43.33
C ARG A 539 -36.74 4.23 -44.44
N ALA A 540 -35.88 3.27 -44.10
CA ALA A 540 -35.12 2.50 -45.10
C ALA A 540 -36.00 1.64 -46.02
N ALA A 541 -37.26 1.36 -45.64
CA ALA A 541 -38.22 0.60 -46.45
C ALA A 541 -39.15 1.50 -47.30
N THR A 542 -39.08 2.83 -47.16
CA THR A 542 -40.02 3.79 -47.78
C THR A 542 -39.28 4.98 -48.38
N ASN A 543 -38.35 4.73 -49.30
CA ASN A 543 -37.88 5.77 -50.22
C ASN A 543 -38.96 6.00 -51.30
N GLY A 544 -39.89 6.91 -51.04
CA GLY A 544 -40.82 7.42 -52.05
C GLY A 544 -42.28 7.48 -51.59
N ALA A 545 -42.63 8.40 -50.71
CA ALA A 545 -43.96 9.00 -50.67
C ALA A 545 -43.92 10.27 -49.82
N ASP A 546 -44.23 11.40 -50.45
CA ASP A 546 -44.34 12.72 -49.85
C ASP A 546 -45.47 12.81 -48.82
N GLY A 547 -45.32 13.84 -47.97
CA GLY A 547 -46.05 14.08 -46.74
C GLY A 547 -47.58 13.94 -46.82
N THR A 548 -48.11 13.21 -45.84
CA THR A 548 -49.42 13.36 -45.17
C THR A 548 -49.75 12.10 -44.34
N ALA A 549 -49.14 10.95 -44.65
CA ALA A 549 -49.26 9.70 -43.88
C ALA A 549 -48.45 9.66 -42.55
N ALA A 550 -47.83 10.78 -42.14
CA ALA A 550 -46.93 10.84 -41.00
C ALA A 550 -47.62 10.84 -39.63
N GLU A 551 -48.92 11.19 -39.56
CA GLU A 551 -49.68 11.27 -38.31
C GLU A 551 -50.41 9.98 -37.91
N GLU A 552 -50.88 9.15 -38.83
CA GLU A 552 -51.55 7.87 -38.48
C GLU A 552 -50.58 6.75 -38.09
N ALA A 553 -49.34 6.77 -38.59
CA ALA A 553 -48.28 5.83 -38.22
C ALA A 553 -47.70 6.08 -36.81
N LEU A 554 -48.02 7.21 -36.17
CA LEU A 554 -47.55 7.59 -34.83
C LEU A 554 -48.10 6.65 -33.75
N SER A 555 -49.35 6.17 -33.84
CA SER A 555 -50.01 5.44 -32.73
C SER A 555 -49.52 3.99 -32.51
N PRO A 556 -49.34 3.13 -33.55
CA PRO A 556 -48.89 1.76 -33.34
C PRO A 556 -47.40 1.66 -33.01
N LEU A 557 -46.56 2.45 -33.69
CA LEU A 557 -45.11 2.43 -33.51
C LEU A 557 -44.71 3.02 -32.15
N ALA A 558 -45.39 4.08 -31.70
CA ALA A 558 -45.24 4.62 -30.34
C ALA A 558 -45.59 3.58 -29.28
N LYS A 559 -46.74 2.89 -29.42
CA LYS A 559 -47.13 1.80 -28.50
C LYS A 559 -46.12 0.66 -28.47
N ALA A 560 -45.54 0.28 -29.62
CA ALA A 560 -44.53 -0.78 -29.71
C ALA A 560 -43.16 -0.36 -29.13
N ALA A 561 -42.82 0.93 -29.24
CA ALA A 561 -41.59 1.48 -28.71
C ALA A 561 -41.63 1.66 -27.19
N ARG A 562 -42.83 1.75 -26.59
CA ARG A 562 -43.00 1.99 -25.15
C ARG A 562 -42.37 0.86 -24.29
N PRO A 563 -41.57 1.18 -23.26
CA PRO A 563 -40.87 0.18 -22.45
C PRO A 563 -41.82 -0.49 -21.44
N THR A 564 -41.77 -1.82 -21.37
CA THR A 564 -42.59 -2.62 -20.45
C THR A 564 -41.73 -3.46 -19.51
N ALA A 565 -42.13 -3.60 -18.25
CA ALA A 565 -41.52 -4.50 -17.26
C ALA A 565 -42.52 -5.56 -16.78
N ARG A 566 -42.05 -6.69 -16.24
CA ARG A 566 -42.91 -7.72 -15.60
C ARG A 566 -42.80 -7.65 -14.08
N LYS A 567 -43.93 -7.67 -13.37
CA LYS A 567 -43.97 -7.74 -11.88
C LYS A 567 -44.84 -8.92 -11.40
N PRO A 568 -44.28 -9.92 -10.67
CA PRO A 568 -42.88 -10.11 -10.27
C PRO A 568 -41.94 -10.41 -11.47
N PHE A 569 -40.64 -10.24 -11.26
CA PHE A 569 -39.61 -10.51 -12.27
C PHE A 569 -39.80 -11.92 -12.86
N LEU A 570 -39.82 -12.02 -14.20
CA LEU A 570 -40.03 -13.24 -15.02
C LEU A 570 -41.48 -13.79 -15.12
N ILE A 571 -42.26 -13.85 -14.04
CA ILE A 571 -43.57 -14.56 -13.99
C ILE A 571 -44.77 -13.60 -14.00
N GLY A 572 -44.52 -12.30 -13.84
CA GLY A 572 -45.54 -11.26 -13.66
C GLY A 572 -46.29 -10.73 -14.87
N THR A 573 -47.29 -9.89 -14.61
CA THR A 573 -48.01 -9.11 -15.63
C THR A 573 -47.09 -8.04 -16.23
N LYS A 574 -47.25 -7.77 -17.53
CA LYS A 574 -46.54 -6.68 -18.20
C LYS A 574 -47.18 -5.35 -17.81
N VAL A 575 -46.40 -4.48 -17.20
CA VAL A 575 -46.78 -3.13 -16.80
C VAL A 575 -45.96 -2.12 -17.61
N ASP A 576 -46.56 -0.98 -17.90
CA ASP A 576 -45.88 0.14 -18.54
C ASP A 576 -44.87 0.77 -17.58
N ARG A 577 -43.60 0.82 -17.99
CA ARG A 577 -42.52 1.26 -17.10
C ARG A 577 -42.55 2.78 -16.87
N ILE A 578 -43.07 3.56 -17.82
CA ILE A 578 -43.15 5.02 -17.70
C ILE A 578 -44.30 5.40 -16.76
N ASP A 579 -45.50 4.85 -16.97
CA ASP A 579 -46.66 5.18 -16.13
C ASP A 579 -46.45 4.75 -14.68
N GLU A 580 -45.81 3.58 -14.48
CA GLU A 580 -45.45 3.12 -13.14
C GLU A 580 -44.42 4.03 -12.47
N ALA A 581 -43.32 4.37 -13.15
CA ALA A 581 -42.31 5.25 -12.59
C ALA A 581 -42.87 6.66 -12.30
N ARG A 582 -43.78 7.17 -13.15
CA ARG A 582 -44.50 8.42 -12.94
C ARG A 582 -45.36 8.38 -11.68
N LYS A 583 -46.14 7.30 -11.51
CA LYS A 583 -46.93 7.08 -10.29
C LYS A 583 -46.06 6.97 -9.04
N ASP A 584 -44.95 6.25 -9.12
CA ASP A 584 -44.02 6.07 -8.00
C ASP A 584 -43.39 7.42 -7.57
N VAL A 585 -43.07 8.30 -8.53
CA VAL A 585 -42.59 9.66 -8.24
C VAL A 585 -43.65 10.46 -7.48
N VAL A 586 -44.90 10.47 -7.96
CA VAL A 586 -45.99 11.22 -7.34
C VAL A 586 -46.28 10.70 -5.92
N ASP A 587 -46.47 9.38 -5.75
CA ASP A 587 -46.74 8.77 -4.43
C ASP A 587 -45.58 9.02 -3.46
N THR A 588 -44.33 8.94 -3.91
CA THR A 588 -43.18 9.21 -3.03
C THR A 588 -43.07 10.70 -2.67
N VAL A 589 -43.39 11.61 -3.59
CA VAL A 589 -43.43 13.06 -3.30
C VAL A 589 -44.53 13.37 -2.29
N GLU A 590 -45.73 12.83 -2.47
CA GLU A 590 -46.85 13.02 -1.53
C GLU A 590 -46.50 12.52 -0.12
N ARG A 591 -45.94 11.30 -0.03
CA ARG A 591 -45.45 10.75 1.25
C ARG A 591 -44.37 11.63 1.86
N LEU A 592 -43.40 12.09 1.05
CA LEU A 592 -42.32 12.94 1.53
C LEU A 592 -42.86 14.28 2.08
N GLU A 593 -43.80 14.93 1.40
CA GLU A 593 -44.39 16.19 1.85
C GLU A 593 -45.30 16.01 3.07
N ALA A 594 -46.06 14.91 3.15
CA ALA A 594 -46.81 14.54 4.33
C ALA A 594 -45.88 14.33 5.53
N HIS A 595 -44.75 13.62 5.31
CA HIS A 595 -43.71 13.44 6.31
C HIS A 595 -43.11 14.80 6.71
N ARG A 596 -42.70 15.66 5.75
CA ARG A 596 -42.15 17.02 6.01
C ARG A 596 -43.06 17.89 6.87
N SER A 597 -44.37 17.76 6.67
CA SER A 597 -45.40 18.54 7.38
C SER A 597 -45.84 17.94 8.71
N ALA A 598 -45.31 16.77 9.10
CA ALA A 598 -45.74 16.06 10.31
C ALA A 598 -45.34 16.82 11.61
N PRO A 599 -46.28 17.02 12.56
CA PRO A 599 -46.06 17.81 13.78
C PRO A 599 -45.10 17.18 14.82
N GLY A 600 -44.62 15.94 14.59
CA GLY A 600 -43.74 15.21 15.51
C GLY A 600 -42.24 15.48 15.36
N ARG A 601 -41.80 16.29 14.38
CA ARG A 601 -40.37 16.56 14.11
C ARG A 601 -39.77 17.67 14.96
N ASN A 602 -39.90 17.51 16.26
CA ASN A 602 -39.32 18.42 17.25
C ASN A 602 -37.80 18.22 17.35
N ILE A 603 -37.14 19.18 18.00
CA ILE A 603 -35.73 19.08 18.36
C ILE A 603 -35.61 17.93 19.38
N PRO A 604 -34.78 16.90 19.12
CA PRO A 604 -34.53 15.83 20.08
C PRO A 604 -34.05 16.37 21.44
N ALA A 605 -34.28 15.60 22.52
CA ALA A 605 -33.88 15.99 23.88
C ALA A 605 -32.38 16.32 24.00
N GLU A 606 -31.55 15.56 23.28
CA GLU A 606 -30.14 15.81 23.05
C GLU A 606 -29.94 15.94 21.53
N SER A 607 -29.71 17.16 21.05
CA SER A 607 -29.52 17.42 19.62
C SER A 607 -28.26 18.24 19.37
N ALA A 608 -27.78 18.22 18.15
CA ALA A 608 -26.74 19.14 17.72
C ALA A 608 -27.36 20.47 17.28
N VAL A 609 -26.59 21.55 17.41
CA VAL A 609 -26.97 22.88 16.95
C VAL A 609 -25.78 23.55 16.28
N PHE A 610 -26.04 24.15 15.12
CA PHE A 610 -25.09 25.05 14.49
C PHE A 610 -25.40 26.47 14.97
N VAL A 611 -24.38 27.20 15.42
CA VAL A 611 -24.52 28.58 15.88
C VAL A 611 -23.57 29.47 15.10
N ALA A 612 -24.11 30.48 14.42
CA ALA A 612 -23.33 31.53 13.78
C ALA A 612 -23.22 32.74 14.70
N PHE A 613 -22.00 33.28 14.76
CA PHE A 613 -21.64 34.43 15.57
C PHE A 613 -21.40 35.67 14.70
N ALA A 614 -21.47 36.86 15.30
CA ALA A 614 -21.27 38.13 14.60
C ALA A 614 -19.89 38.24 13.94
N SER A 615 -18.86 37.63 14.54
CA SER A 615 -17.50 37.62 14.02
C SER A 615 -16.84 36.24 14.15
N GLN A 616 -15.80 36.00 13.34
CA GLN A 616 -14.95 34.81 13.47
C GLN A 616 -14.28 34.75 14.86
N GLU A 617 -13.88 35.89 15.41
CA GLU A 617 -13.33 35.99 16.76
C GLU A 617 -14.33 35.51 17.81
N ALA A 618 -15.59 35.95 17.73
CA ALA A 618 -16.65 35.54 18.64
C ALA A 618 -16.92 34.02 18.54
N ALA A 619 -16.88 33.45 17.34
CA ALA A 619 -17.01 32.00 17.14
C ALA A 619 -15.86 31.21 17.80
N HIS A 620 -14.62 31.67 17.62
CA HIS A 620 -13.45 31.06 18.26
C HIS A 620 -13.49 31.19 19.79
N ARG A 621 -13.92 32.34 20.32
CA ARG A 621 -14.11 32.56 21.76
C ARG A 621 -15.19 31.64 22.33
N ALA A 622 -16.33 31.52 21.65
CA ALA A 622 -17.42 30.63 22.07
C ALA A 622 -17.02 29.15 22.02
N PHE A 623 -16.18 28.76 21.05
CA PHE A 623 -15.62 27.42 20.99
C PHE A 623 -14.71 27.11 22.20
N GLN A 624 -13.95 28.09 22.69
CA GLN A 624 -13.05 27.93 23.84
C GLN A 624 -13.80 27.95 25.19
N GLN A 625 -14.90 28.68 25.29
CA GLN A 625 -15.69 28.78 26.52
C GLN A 625 -16.56 27.52 26.69
N ILE A 626 -16.26 26.70 27.69
CA ILE A 626 -17.06 25.53 28.07
C ILE A 626 -18.22 26.03 28.95
N LYS A 627 -19.46 25.93 28.46
CA LYS A 627 -20.66 26.35 29.22
C LYS A 627 -21.59 25.21 29.63
N PHE A 628 -21.47 24.03 29.00
CA PHE A 628 -22.33 22.89 29.28
C PHE A 628 -21.59 21.93 30.21
N HIS A 629 -22.26 21.45 31.25
CA HIS A 629 -21.72 20.41 32.15
C HIS A 629 -22.41 19.08 31.82
N PRO A 630 -21.96 18.32 30.80
CA PRO A 630 -22.51 16.99 30.56
C PRO A 630 -22.00 16.01 31.62
N HIS A 631 -22.84 15.04 32.01
CA HIS A 631 -22.48 13.95 32.92
C HIS A 631 -21.41 12.98 32.35
N LEU A 632 -21.10 13.09 31.05
CA LEU A 632 -20.03 12.39 30.32
C LEU A 632 -19.28 13.39 29.40
N PRO A 633 -17.94 13.48 29.44
CA PRO A 633 -17.17 14.51 28.73
C PRO A 633 -16.93 14.19 27.23
N LEU A 634 -17.97 13.78 26.51
CA LEU A 634 -17.94 13.60 25.05
C LEU A 634 -18.50 14.87 24.37
N GLU A 635 -17.82 16.00 24.59
CA GLU A 635 -18.17 17.27 23.94
C GLU A 635 -17.43 17.45 22.62
N ASP A 636 -17.97 16.84 21.57
CA ASP A 636 -17.44 17.00 20.21
C ASP A 636 -17.95 18.33 19.61
N ARG A 637 -17.18 19.41 19.74
CA ARG A 637 -17.47 20.69 19.05
C ARG A 637 -16.59 20.82 17.81
N PHE A 638 -17.09 21.48 16.76
CA PHE A 638 -16.34 21.67 15.52
C PHE A 638 -16.41 23.10 15.00
N LEU A 639 -15.24 23.64 14.64
CA LEU A 639 -15.10 24.97 14.06
C LEU A 639 -15.21 24.96 12.54
N ALA A 640 -15.83 26.02 12.03
CA ALA A 640 -15.89 26.38 10.63
C ALA A 640 -16.46 25.30 9.69
N VAL A 641 -17.43 24.51 10.18
CA VAL A 641 -18.01 23.39 9.42
C VAL A 641 -18.74 23.91 8.19
N GLN A 642 -18.45 23.41 6.99
CA GLN A 642 -19.22 23.77 5.80
C GLN A 642 -20.50 22.93 5.70
N PRO A 643 -21.64 23.47 5.23
CA PRO A 643 -22.88 22.71 5.13
C PRO A 643 -22.77 21.39 4.34
N LYS A 644 -21.98 21.39 3.24
CA LYS A 644 -21.74 20.20 2.40
C LYS A 644 -20.88 19.12 3.07
N GLU A 645 -20.18 19.45 4.15
CA GLU A 645 -19.29 18.52 4.87
C GLU A 645 -20.03 17.76 5.98
N VAL A 646 -21.27 18.15 6.28
CA VAL A 646 -22.07 17.59 7.37
C VAL A 646 -22.59 16.20 7.01
N LEU A 647 -22.38 15.24 7.92
CA LEU A 647 -22.94 13.89 7.85
C LEU A 647 -24.21 13.81 8.70
N TRP A 648 -25.34 14.19 8.10
CA TRP A 648 -26.62 14.36 8.80
C TRP A 648 -27.11 13.10 9.56
N LYS A 649 -27.02 11.91 8.96
CA LYS A 649 -27.32 10.62 9.65
C LYS A 649 -26.49 10.40 10.92
N ASN A 650 -25.27 10.94 10.98
CA ASN A 650 -24.35 10.72 12.09
C ASN A 650 -24.55 11.71 13.22
N ILE A 651 -24.91 12.95 12.88
CA ILE A 651 -25.08 14.01 13.89
C ILE A 651 -26.24 13.71 14.85
N GLN A 652 -27.25 12.97 14.39
CA GLN A 652 -28.41 12.58 15.20
C GLN A 652 -28.18 11.35 16.08
N MET A 653 -27.06 10.65 15.92
CA MET A 653 -26.84 9.41 16.66
C MET A 653 -26.66 9.72 18.15
N PRO A 654 -27.38 9.00 19.05
CA PRO A 654 -27.14 9.10 20.48
C PRO A 654 -25.68 8.79 20.83
N THR A 655 -25.14 9.49 21.83
CA THR A 655 -23.73 9.39 22.22
C THR A 655 -23.28 7.95 22.51
N ALA A 656 -24.10 7.15 23.18
CA ALA A 656 -23.81 5.74 23.47
C ALA A 656 -23.70 4.88 22.20
N VAL A 657 -24.58 5.12 21.22
CA VAL A 657 -24.56 4.42 19.92
C VAL A 657 -23.33 4.84 19.13
N ARG A 658 -22.99 6.13 19.10
CA ARG A 658 -21.79 6.65 18.45
C ARG A 658 -20.52 6.03 19.05
N ALA A 659 -20.41 5.98 20.38
CA ALA A 659 -19.28 5.36 21.08
C ALA A 659 -19.15 3.86 20.80
N SER A 660 -20.28 3.13 20.78
CA SER A 660 -20.31 1.70 20.44
C SER A 660 -19.86 1.44 19.00
N LYS A 661 -20.41 2.18 18.02
CA LYS A 661 -20.02 2.08 16.60
C LYS A 661 -18.57 2.47 16.38
N ALA A 662 -18.07 3.52 17.05
CA ALA A 662 -16.66 3.90 16.99
C ALA A 662 -15.73 2.81 17.53
N SER A 663 -16.11 2.15 18.62
CA SER A 663 -15.34 1.05 19.22
C SER A 663 -15.33 -0.20 18.32
N LEU A 664 -16.50 -0.58 17.77
CA LEU A 664 -16.60 -1.72 16.84
C LEU A 664 -15.82 -1.45 15.55
N ALA A 665 -15.89 -0.22 15.03
CA ALA A 665 -15.11 0.19 13.86
C ALA A 665 -13.59 0.11 14.13
N LEU A 666 -13.14 0.56 15.31
CA LEU A 666 -11.73 0.45 15.70
C LEU A 666 -11.30 -1.02 15.82
N ALA A 667 -12.10 -1.86 16.48
CA ALA A 667 -11.83 -3.29 16.62
C ALA A 667 -11.75 -3.98 15.24
N PHE A 668 -12.68 -3.66 14.33
CA PHE A 668 -12.64 -4.15 12.96
C PHE A 668 -11.36 -3.72 12.24
N VAL A 669 -10.96 -2.44 12.32
CA VAL A 669 -9.76 -1.93 11.65
C VAL A 669 -8.48 -2.60 12.18
N ILE A 670 -8.40 -2.82 13.49
CA ILE A 670 -7.27 -3.54 14.11
C ILE A 670 -7.23 -4.99 13.58
N ALA A 671 -8.36 -5.71 13.64
CA ALA A 671 -8.44 -7.08 13.14
C ALA A 671 -8.12 -7.16 11.64
N PHE A 672 -8.73 -6.29 10.83
CA PHE A 672 -8.46 -6.19 9.40
C PHE A 672 -6.98 -5.93 9.13
N THR A 673 -6.36 -4.99 9.85
CA THR A 673 -4.93 -4.70 9.69
C THR A 673 -4.05 -5.88 10.05
N ILE A 674 -4.37 -6.65 11.11
CA ILE A 674 -3.58 -7.84 11.50
C ILE A 674 -3.73 -8.96 10.46
N PHE A 675 -4.96 -9.22 10.00
CA PHE A 675 -5.27 -10.34 9.12
C PHE A 675 -5.15 -10.03 7.62
N PHE A 676 -4.81 -8.79 7.24
CA PHE A 676 -4.70 -8.38 5.83
C PHE A 676 -3.68 -9.18 5.02
N SER A 677 -2.65 -9.75 5.66
CA SER A 677 -1.68 -10.59 4.97
C SER A 677 -2.27 -11.89 4.42
N ILE A 678 -3.39 -12.37 4.98
CA ILE A 678 -4.06 -13.60 4.53
C ILE A 678 -4.60 -13.46 3.10
N PRO A 679 -5.48 -12.50 2.77
CA PRO A 679 -5.99 -12.34 1.41
C PRO A 679 -4.88 -11.99 0.41
N VAL A 680 -3.85 -11.22 0.81
CA VAL A 680 -2.69 -10.98 -0.06
C VAL A 680 -1.90 -12.26 -0.32
N GLY A 681 -1.72 -13.11 0.70
CA GLY A 681 -1.12 -14.43 0.55
C GLY A 681 -1.90 -15.32 -0.41
N LEU A 682 -3.24 -15.31 -0.34
CA LEU A 682 -4.12 -16.04 -1.26
C LEU A 682 -4.05 -15.50 -2.70
N ILE A 683 -3.97 -14.18 -2.89
CA ILE A 683 -3.71 -13.60 -4.22
C ILE A 683 -2.31 -14.03 -4.70
N GLY A 684 -1.35 -14.11 -3.79
CA GLY A 684 -0.01 -14.62 -4.04
C GLY A 684 0.00 -16.07 -4.55
N THR A 685 -0.90 -16.95 -4.09
CA THR A 685 -0.97 -18.33 -4.63
C THR A 685 -1.45 -18.37 -6.08
N LEU A 686 -2.13 -17.33 -6.58
CA LEU A 686 -2.49 -17.23 -8.01
C LEU A 686 -1.25 -17.10 -8.92
N SER A 687 -0.09 -16.73 -8.37
CA SER A 687 1.18 -16.77 -9.12
C SER A 687 1.69 -18.20 -9.37
N ASN A 688 1.07 -19.22 -8.76
CA ASN A 688 1.39 -20.63 -8.99
C ASN A 688 0.19 -21.35 -9.63
N VAL A 689 -0.04 -21.10 -10.92
CA VAL A 689 -1.20 -21.64 -11.66
C VAL A 689 -1.26 -23.16 -11.60
N LYS A 690 -0.11 -23.86 -11.60
CA LYS A 690 -0.06 -25.32 -11.53
C LYS A 690 -0.65 -25.86 -10.22
N GLU A 691 -0.21 -25.31 -9.09
CA GLU A 691 -0.76 -25.69 -7.78
C GLU A 691 -2.25 -25.33 -7.64
N LEU A 692 -2.69 -24.25 -8.27
CA LEU A 692 -4.08 -23.81 -8.25
C LEU A 692 -4.98 -24.73 -9.10
N SER A 693 -4.54 -25.12 -10.30
CA SER A 693 -5.26 -26.07 -11.17
C SER A 693 -5.36 -27.45 -10.56
N ASP A 694 -4.33 -27.90 -9.82
CA ASP A 694 -4.33 -29.22 -9.18
C ASP A 694 -5.34 -29.30 -8.01
N ARG A 695 -5.56 -28.18 -7.32
CA ARG A 695 -6.54 -28.07 -6.21
C ARG A 695 -7.96 -27.79 -6.69
N VAL A 696 -8.12 -27.16 -7.85
CA VAL A 696 -9.40 -26.61 -8.32
C VAL A 696 -9.65 -27.04 -9.76
N LYS A 697 -10.33 -28.17 -9.95
CA LYS A 697 -10.54 -28.82 -11.26
C LYS A 697 -11.14 -27.93 -12.35
N TRP A 698 -12.00 -26.96 -12.00
CA TRP A 698 -12.57 -26.03 -13.00
C TRP A 698 -11.54 -25.07 -13.60
N LEU A 699 -10.32 -24.99 -13.04
CA LEU A 699 -9.20 -24.17 -13.52
C LEU A 699 -8.18 -24.97 -14.34
N GLU A 700 -8.43 -26.25 -14.63
CA GLU A 700 -7.57 -27.08 -15.48
C GLU A 700 -7.35 -26.45 -16.88
N TRP A 701 -8.34 -25.73 -17.41
CA TRP A 701 -8.23 -25.02 -18.70
C TRP A 701 -7.09 -23.98 -18.74
N LEU A 702 -6.61 -23.51 -17.57
CA LEU A 702 -5.46 -22.60 -17.51
C LEU A 702 -4.15 -23.30 -17.92
N GLN A 703 -4.06 -24.63 -17.78
CA GLN A 703 -2.91 -25.42 -18.22
C GLN A 703 -2.85 -25.54 -19.76
N ASP A 704 -4.00 -25.41 -20.43
CA ASP A 704 -4.10 -25.49 -21.90
C ASP A 704 -3.71 -24.16 -22.59
N LEU A 705 -3.40 -23.11 -21.82
CA LEU A 705 -3.00 -21.81 -22.37
C LEU A 705 -1.54 -21.81 -22.85
N PRO A 706 -1.22 -21.16 -23.99
CA PRO A 706 0.15 -20.96 -24.44
C PRO A 706 1.06 -20.33 -23.39
N ASP A 707 2.32 -20.76 -23.32
CA ASP A 707 3.32 -20.33 -22.30
C ASP A 707 3.46 -18.81 -22.15
N TRP A 708 3.28 -18.05 -23.23
CA TRP A 708 3.36 -16.59 -23.18
C TRP A 708 2.12 -15.96 -22.54
N ILE A 709 0.93 -16.54 -22.73
CA ILE A 709 -0.32 -16.11 -22.08
C ILE A 709 -0.31 -16.52 -20.62
N LEU A 710 0.12 -17.74 -20.33
CA LEU A 710 0.28 -18.24 -18.97
C LEU A 710 1.30 -17.40 -18.20
N GLY A 711 2.45 -17.08 -18.84
CA GLY A 711 3.46 -16.19 -18.29
C GLY A 711 2.93 -14.78 -18.01
N LEU A 712 2.13 -14.20 -18.92
CA LEU A 712 1.50 -12.90 -18.72
C LEU A 712 0.43 -12.95 -17.62
N LEU A 713 -0.35 -14.03 -17.52
CA LEU A 713 -1.40 -14.19 -16.51
C LEU A 713 -0.77 -14.35 -15.12
N VAL A 714 0.19 -15.26 -14.96
CA VAL A 714 0.97 -15.47 -13.73
C VAL A 714 1.73 -14.21 -13.35
N GLY A 715 2.27 -13.49 -14.32
CA GLY A 715 3.08 -12.33 -14.05
C GLY A 715 2.27 -11.08 -13.71
N PHE A 716 1.24 -10.78 -14.50
CA PHE A 716 0.47 -9.56 -14.34
C PHE A 716 -0.63 -9.67 -13.29
N VAL A 717 -1.38 -10.77 -13.26
CA VAL A 717 -2.64 -10.87 -12.50
C VAL A 717 -2.42 -10.77 -10.97
N PRO A 718 -1.49 -11.52 -10.34
CA PRO A 718 -1.29 -11.44 -8.88
C PRO A 718 -0.80 -10.05 -8.41
N PRO A 719 0.20 -9.40 -9.04
CA PRO A 719 0.58 -8.03 -8.70
C PRO A 719 -0.53 -7.01 -8.95
N PHE A 720 -1.28 -7.15 -10.06
CA PHE A 720 -2.41 -6.28 -10.35
C PHE A 720 -3.51 -6.42 -9.29
N LEU A 721 -3.94 -7.64 -8.97
CA LEU A 721 -4.95 -7.91 -7.96
C LEU A 721 -4.49 -7.46 -6.57
N THR A 722 -3.21 -7.66 -6.23
CA THR A 722 -2.65 -7.20 -4.96
C THR A 722 -2.67 -5.67 -4.87
N SER A 723 -2.18 -4.98 -5.91
CA SER A 723 -2.19 -3.52 -5.97
C SER A 723 -3.63 -2.96 -5.94
N TRP A 724 -4.54 -3.57 -6.70
CA TRP A 724 -5.95 -3.21 -6.71
C TRP A 724 -6.61 -3.40 -5.33
N PHE A 725 -6.36 -4.53 -4.68
CA PHE A 725 -6.90 -4.82 -3.34
C PHE A 725 -6.34 -3.87 -2.27
N VAL A 726 -5.03 -3.59 -2.29
CA VAL A 726 -4.40 -2.61 -1.38
C VAL A 726 -4.92 -1.19 -1.62
N SER A 727 -5.19 -0.81 -2.87
CA SER A 727 -5.76 0.50 -3.21
C SER A 727 -7.17 0.71 -2.64
N TYR A 728 -7.89 -0.37 -2.36
CA TYR A 728 -9.23 -0.34 -1.79
C TYR A 728 -9.23 -0.10 -0.28
N VAL A 729 -8.15 -0.44 0.44
CA VAL A 729 -8.05 -0.29 1.91
C VAL A 729 -8.42 1.11 2.41
N PRO A 730 -7.83 2.22 1.91
CA PRO A 730 -8.21 3.55 2.38
C PRO A 730 -9.65 3.92 1.98
N LYS A 731 -10.21 3.35 0.90
CA LYS A 731 -11.63 3.55 0.52
C LYS A 731 -12.56 2.84 1.53
N LEU A 732 -12.22 1.61 1.92
CA LEU A 732 -12.93 0.84 2.94
C LEU A 732 -12.88 1.53 4.32
N PHE A 733 -11.69 1.94 4.76
CA PHE A 733 -11.52 2.65 6.03
C PHE A 733 -12.31 3.97 6.06
N ARG A 734 -12.36 4.69 4.94
CA ARG A 734 -13.20 5.90 4.81
C ARG A 734 -14.68 5.58 4.94
N HIS A 735 -15.15 4.51 4.33
CA HIS A 735 -16.53 4.07 4.44
C HIS A 735 -16.86 3.71 5.90
N ILE A 736 -16.01 2.93 6.57
CA ILE A 736 -16.17 2.56 7.97
C ILE A 736 -16.09 3.78 8.90
N ALA A 737 -15.20 4.74 8.63
CA ALA A 737 -15.10 5.96 9.42
C ALA A 737 -16.39 6.78 9.35
N LYS A 738 -17.00 6.88 8.16
CA LYS A 738 -18.33 7.50 7.99
C LYS A 738 -19.42 6.70 8.74
N LEU A 739 -19.36 5.38 8.77
CA LEU A 739 -20.32 4.56 9.54
C LEU A 739 -20.08 4.61 11.06
N SER A 740 -18.88 4.98 11.49
CA SER A 740 -18.49 5.01 12.91
C SER A 740 -19.12 6.15 13.73
N GLY A 741 -19.86 7.03 13.07
CA GLY A 741 -20.59 8.15 13.69
C GLY A 741 -19.86 9.49 13.68
N GLU A 742 -18.84 9.67 12.82
CA GLU A 742 -18.16 10.97 12.67
C GLU A 742 -19.13 12.04 12.13
N PRO A 743 -19.22 13.24 12.73
CA PRO A 743 -20.25 14.23 12.37
C PRO A 743 -19.97 14.96 11.05
N THR A 744 -18.72 14.95 10.58
CA THR A 744 -18.33 15.63 9.33
C THR A 744 -17.39 14.79 8.49
N VAL A 745 -17.40 15.02 7.16
CA VAL A 745 -16.53 14.33 6.20
C VAL A 745 -15.04 14.57 6.48
N PRO A 746 -14.55 15.78 6.79
CA PRO A 746 -13.15 16.00 7.16
C PRO A 746 -12.72 15.17 8.38
N GLN A 747 -13.57 15.02 9.40
CA GLN A 747 -13.23 14.20 10.57
C GLN A 747 -13.14 12.70 10.22
N ALA A 748 -14.06 12.21 9.39
CA ALA A 748 -13.97 10.86 8.84
C ALA A 748 -12.68 10.65 8.01
N GLU A 749 -12.27 11.64 7.21
CA GLU A 749 -11.01 11.60 6.44
C GLU A 749 -9.79 11.54 7.36
N LEU A 750 -9.75 12.37 8.40
CA LEU A 750 -8.67 12.40 9.39
C LEU A 750 -8.57 11.07 10.16
N LYS A 751 -9.69 10.49 10.57
CA LYS A 751 -9.74 9.18 11.23
C LYS A 751 -9.24 8.07 10.30
N THR A 752 -9.64 8.12 9.03
CA THR A 752 -9.15 7.23 7.98
C THR A 752 -7.63 7.36 7.82
N GLN A 753 -7.09 8.58 7.82
CA GLN A 753 -5.64 8.82 7.75
C GLN A 753 -4.90 8.15 8.92
N ALA A 754 -5.43 8.27 10.14
CA ALA A 754 -4.82 7.66 11.32
C ALA A 754 -4.81 6.12 11.23
N TRP A 755 -5.94 5.52 10.85
CA TRP A 755 -6.04 4.08 10.64
C TRP A 755 -5.15 3.58 9.52
N TYR A 756 -5.11 4.31 8.39
CA TYR A 756 -4.27 3.93 7.26
C TYR A 756 -2.78 4.13 7.56
N MET A 757 -2.40 5.06 8.44
CA MET A 757 -1.02 5.19 8.93
C MET A 757 -0.57 3.96 9.70
N VAL A 758 -1.38 3.47 10.63
CA VAL A 758 -1.08 2.22 11.35
C VAL A 758 -0.95 1.06 10.37
N PHE A 759 -1.86 0.98 9.40
CA PHE A 759 -1.79 -0.03 8.33
C PHE A 759 -0.50 0.08 7.51
N GLN A 760 -0.08 1.27 7.10
CA GLN A 760 1.16 1.48 6.33
C GLN A 760 2.39 1.04 7.12
N VAL A 761 2.54 1.48 8.37
CA VAL A 761 3.69 1.10 9.20
C VAL A 761 3.68 -0.40 9.48
N PHE A 762 2.54 -0.97 9.86
CA PHE A 762 2.47 -2.38 10.23
C PHE A 762 2.60 -3.30 9.00
N GLN A 763 1.74 -3.15 7.99
CA GLN A 763 1.69 -4.06 6.85
C GLN A 763 2.75 -3.77 5.79
N VAL A 764 3.00 -2.51 5.45
CA VAL A 764 3.93 -2.17 4.35
C VAL A 764 5.38 -2.11 4.84
N PHE A 765 5.63 -1.67 6.08
CA PHE A 765 6.99 -1.61 6.62
C PHE A 765 7.34 -2.83 7.49
N LEU A 766 6.67 -3.05 8.62
CA LEU A 766 7.10 -4.06 9.59
C LEU A 766 6.95 -5.49 9.06
N VAL A 767 5.79 -5.87 8.52
CA VAL A 767 5.54 -7.23 8.00
C VAL A 767 6.52 -7.59 6.88
N THR A 768 6.78 -6.65 5.96
CA THR A 768 7.76 -6.85 4.87
C THR A 768 9.19 -7.00 5.40
N THR A 769 9.53 -6.34 6.52
CA THR A 769 10.84 -6.43 7.16
C THR A 769 11.06 -7.78 7.85
N PHE A 770 10.05 -8.32 8.53
CA PHE A 770 10.20 -9.49 9.42
C PHE A 770 10.13 -10.87 8.76
N SER A 771 9.80 -11.00 7.47
CA SER A 771 9.65 -12.26 6.72
C SER A 771 8.61 -13.28 7.18
N SER A 772 8.39 -13.43 8.49
CA SER A 772 7.79 -14.60 9.15
C SER A 772 6.26 -14.55 9.21
N GLY A 773 5.64 -13.63 8.46
CA GLY A 773 4.21 -13.36 8.50
C GLY A 773 3.80 -12.49 9.69
N ALA A 774 2.78 -11.66 9.49
CA ALA A 774 2.33 -10.65 10.46
C ALA A 774 1.92 -11.23 11.82
N ALA A 775 1.27 -12.40 11.80
CA ALA A 775 0.75 -13.06 13.00
C ALA A 775 1.86 -13.57 13.94
N ALA A 776 2.97 -14.09 13.39
CA ALA A 776 4.07 -14.61 14.20
C ALA A 776 4.79 -13.49 14.97
N VAL A 777 5.06 -12.39 14.29
CA VAL A 777 5.69 -11.19 14.88
C VAL A 777 4.79 -10.57 15.95
N ALA A 778 3.51 -10.36 15.63
CA ALA A 778 2.54 -9.80 16.57
C ALA A 778 2.41 -10.67 17.83
N THR A 779 2.35 -11.99 17.67
CA THR A 779 2.28 -12.93 18.80
C THR A 779 3.54 -12.90 19.66
N LYS A 780 4.73 -12.79 19.04
CA LYS A 780 6.01 -12.72 19.76
C LYS A 780 6.15 -11.43 20.56
N ILE A 781 5.80 -10.28 19.97
CA ILE A 781 5.84 -8.98 20.66
C ILE A 781 4.76 -8.89 21.74
N ALA A 782 3.56 -9.40 21.50
CA ALA A 782 2.48 -9.38 22.49
C ALA A 782 2.81 -10.23 23.73
N LYS A 783 3.50 -11.36 23.54
CA LYS A 783 3.94 -12.23 24.64
C LYS A 783 5.18 -11.71 25.35
N ASP A 784 6.12 -11.12 24.63
CA ASP A 784 7.34 -10.54 25.19
C ASP A 784 7.69 -9.19 24.53
N PRO A 785 7.18 -8.07 25.09
CA PRO A 785 7.48 -6.74 24.59
C PRO A 785 8.97 -6.37 24.65
N LYS A 786 9.76 -7.01 25.52
CA LYS A 786 11.20 -6.72 25.65
C LYS A 786 12.01 -7.23 24.46
N SER A 787 11.47 -8.18 23.70
CA SER A 787 12.12 -8.75 22.51
C SER A 787 12.09 -7.84 21.28
N ALA A 788 11.33 -6.73 21.31
CA ALA A 788 11.14 -5.87 20.15
C ALA A 788 12.45 -5.27 19.57
N PRO A 789 13.39 -4.73 20.37
CA PRO A 789 14.68 -4.24 19.86
C PRO A 789 15.50 -5.35 19.20
N ASP A 790 15.55 -6.55 19.79
CA ASP A 790 16.33 -7.68 19.27
C ASP A 790 15.75 -8.19 17.93
N LEU A 791 14.42 -8.28 17.84
CA LEU A 791 13.72 -8.64 16.60
C LEU A 791 14.04 -7.65 15.47
N LEU A 792 13.99 -6.35 15.77
CA LEU A 792 14.32 -5.30 14.82
C LEU A 792 15.78 -5.39 14.38
N ALA A 793 16.70 -5.60 15.32
CA ALA A 793 18.13 -5.73 15.06
C ALA A 793 18.47 -6.91 14.14
N GLU A 794 17.76 -8.02 14.28
CA GLU A 794 17.98 -9.20 13.44
C GLU A 794 17.41 -9.01 12.02
N SER A 795 16.26 -8.33 11.90
CA SER A 795 15.46 -8.32 10.66
C SER A 795 15.70 -7.11 9.77
N LEU A 796 15.93 -5.91 10.34
CA LEU A 796 16.13 -4.69 9.54
C LEU A 796 17.32 -4.82 8.58
N PRO A 797 18.54 -5.22 9.01
CA PRO A 797 19.67 -5.32 8.11
C PRO A 797 19.42 -6.27 6.93
N LYS A 798 18.70 -7.38 7.15
CA LYS A 798 18.35 -8.36 6.12
C LYS A 798 17.41 -7.79 5.04
N ALA A 799 16.52 -6.87 5.40
CA ALA A 799 15.55 -6.25 4.49
C ALA A 799 16.04 -4.94 3.83
N SER A 800 17.27 -4.51 4.11
CA SER A 800 17.83 -3.23 3.66
C SER A 800 17.94 -3.12 2.11
N ASN A 801 18.40 -4.19 1.45
CA ASN A 801 18.51 -4.29 0.00
C ASN A 801 17.14 -4.25 -0.72
N PHE A 802 16.09 -4.77 -0.07
CA PHE A 802 14.73 -4.67 -0.56
C PHE A 802 14.27 -3.21 -0.60
N TYR A 803 14.47 -2.45 0.48
CA TYR A 803 14.01 -1.05 0.53
C TYR A 803 14.80 -0.13 -0.41
N LEU A 804 16.07 -0.42 -0.67
CA LEU A 804 16.83 0.28 -1.70
C LEU A 804 16.18 0.15 -3.08
N THR A 805 15.88 -1.10 -3.46
CA THR A 805 15.22 -1.44 -4.72
C THR A 805 13.80 -0.87 -4.77
N TYR A 806 13.10 -0.91 -3.64
CA TYR A 806 11.77 -0.34 -3.48
C TYR A 806 11.75 1.16 -3.78
N PHE A 807 12.67 1.96 -3.24
CA PHE A 807 12.71 3.40 -3.52
C PHE A 807 13.01 3.70 -4.99
N ILE A 808 13.85 2.90 -5.65
CA ILE A 808 14.12 3.02 -7.08
C ILE A 808 12.83 2.76 -7.87
N LEU A 809 12.18 1.62 -7.67
CA LEU A 809 10.96 1.23 -8.37
C LEU A 809 9.81 2.23 -8.13
N GLN A 810 9.66 2.70 -6.89
CA GLN A 810 8.64 3.68 -6.53
C GLN A 810 8.95 5.04 -7.16
N GLY A 811 10.22 5.45 -7.18
CA GLY A 811 10.65 6.72 -7.75
C GLY A 811 10.54 6.79 -9.27
N THR A 812 10.92 5.73 -9.98
CA THR A 812 10.91 5.71 -11.45
C THR A 812 9.53 5.30 -11.98
N THR A 813 9.16 4.03 -11.82
CA THR A 813 7.96 3.46 -12.40
C THR A 813 6.69 4.07 -11.82
N SER A 814 6.54 4.07 -10.50
CA SER A 814 5.28 4.46 -9.86
C SER A 814 4.98 5.96 -9.98
N ALA A 815 6.00 6.83 -9.88
CA ALA A 815 5.82 8.27 -10.10
C ALA A 815 5.41 8.61 -11.54
N ALA A 816 5.99 7.91 -12.53
CA ALA A 816 5.62 8.04 -13.94
C ALA A 816 4.22 7.46 -14.22
N SER A 817 3.88 6.30 -13.65
CA SER A 817 2.52 5.74 -13.72
C SER A 817 1.49 6.67 -13.09
N ASN A 818 1.80 7.35 -11.99
CA ASN A 818 0.93 8.34 -11.35
C ASN A 818 0.69 9.57 -12.23
N LEU A 819 1.64 9.92 -13.11
CA LEU A 819 1.45 10.99 -14.09
C LEU A 819 0.49 10.56 -15.22
N LEU A 820 0.63 9.31 -15.69
CA LEU A 820 -0.25 8.73 -16.70
C LEU A 820 -1.65 8.39 -16.15
N ASP A 821 -1.78 8.00 -14.88
CA ASP A 821 -3.07 7.69 -14.22
C ASP A 821 -4.08 6.93 -15.12
N TYR A 822 -3.61 5.86 -15.78
CA TYR A 822 -4.37 5.16 -16.84
C TYR A 822 -5.64 4.49 -16.31
N SER A 823 -5.60 3.95 -15.08
CA SER A 823 -6.75 3.31 -14.39
C SER A 823 -8.01 4.15 -14.46
N GLU A 824 -7.79 5.45 -14.38
CA GLU A 824 -8.75 6.47 -14.07
C GLU A 824 -9.22 7.13 -15.39
N THR A 825 -8.38 7.12 -16.43
CA THR A 825 -8.82 7.34 -17.82
C THR A 825 -9.73 6.20 -18.29
N LEU A 826 -9.35 4.96 -17.99
CA LEU A 826 -10.15 3.78 -18.33
C LEU A 826 -11.48 3.76 -17.58
N GLU A 827 -11.51 4.14 -16.30
CA GLU A 827 -12.74 4.29 -15.52
C GLU A 827 -13.68 5.31 -16.18
N TYR A 828 -13.17 6.49 -16.55
CA TYR A 828 -13.99 7.49 -17.26
C TYR A 828 -14.56 6.95 -18.58
N LEU A 829 -13.74 6.31 -19.41
CA LEU A 829 -14.19 5.73 -20.68
C LEU A 829 -15.19 4.60 -20.49
N PHE A 830 -15.02 3.81 -19.43
CA PHE A 830 -15.94 2.73 -19.09
C PHE A 830 -17.33 3.28 -18.76
N TYR A 831 -17.41 4.27 -17.86
CA TYR A 831 -18.68 4.90 -17.51
C TYR A 831 -19.30 5.60 -18.72
N GLU A 832 -18.55 6.43 -19.44
CA GLU A 832 -19.04 7.20 -20.59
C GLU A 832 -19.65 6.33 -21.72
N TYR A 833 -19.09 5.15 -21.96
CA TYR A 833 -19.49 4.29 -23.07
C TYR A 833 -20.41 3.12 -22.68
N PHE A 834 -20.21 2.51 -21.51
CA PHE A 834 -20.93 1.28 -21.12
C PHE A 834 -21.99 1.48 -20.04
N TRP A 835 -21.83 2.47 -19.15
CA TRP A 835 -22.68 2.61 -17.97
C TRP A 835 -23.66 3.80 -18.07
N ASP A 836 -23.13 4.97 -18.45
CA ASP A 836 -23.86 6.24 -18.46
C ASP A 836 -24.73 6.33 -19.71
N LYS A 837 -26.04 6.23 -19.50
CA LYS A 837 -27.02 6.22 -20.59
C LYS A 837 -27.72 7.57 -20.71
N THR A 838 -28.11 8.18 -19.60
CA THR A 838 -28.89 9.42 -19.59
C THR A 838 -28.02 10.66 -19.83
N PRO A 839 -28.60 11.78 -20.31
CA PRO A 839 -27.89 13.05 -20.38
C PRO A 839 -27.31 13.47 -19.03
N ARG A 840 -28.06 13.24 -17.95
CA ARG A 840 -27.63 13.50 -16.56
C ARG A 840 -26.40 12.67 -16.19
N ASP A 841 -26.41 11.36 -16.44
CA ASP A 841 -25.29 10.49 -16.09
C ASP A 841 -24.01 10.94 -16.81
N LYS A 842 -24.11 11.19 -18.12
CA LYS A 842 -22.99 11.70 -18.94
C LYS A 842 -22.48 13.05 -18.43
N PHE A 843 -23.39 13.98 -18.14
CA PHE A 843 -23.01 15.27 -17.57
C PHE A 843 -22.35 15.13 -16.20
N GLN A 844 -22.90 14.32 -15.29
CA GLN A 844 -22.33 14.12 -13.95
C GLN A 844 -20.93 13.53 -14.04
N THR A 845 -20.73 12.51 -14.87
CA THR A 845 -19.42 11.90 -15.11
C THR A 845 -18.44 12.87 -15.79
N TYR A 846 -18.93 13.74 -16.69
CA TYR A 846 -18.10 14.76 -17.34
C TYR A 846 -17.72 15.92 -16.41
N ALA A 847 -18.69 16.47 -15.69
CA ALA A 847 -18.56 17.61 -14.78
C ALA A 847 -17.78 17.28 -13.50
N GLN A 848 -17.79 16.02 -13.07
CA GLN A 848 -17.12 15.60 -11.87
C GLN A 848 -15.59 15.61 -12.04
N MET A 849 -14.94 16.50 -11.29
CA MET A 849 -13.49 16.47 -11.13
C MET A 849 -13.05 15.46 -10.08
N ARG A 850 -11.79 15.04 -10.18
CA ARG A 850 -11.18 14.16 -9.19
C ARG A 850 -10.93 14.89 -7.89
N GLY A 851 -11.39 14.28 -6.80
CA GLY A 851 -11.04 14.69 -5.45
C GLY A 851 -9.62 14.26 -5.09
N THR A 852 -9.03 14.95 -4.11
CA THR A 852 -7.75 14.56 -3.54
C THR A 852 -7.94 13.62 -2.34
N PRO A 853 -7.38 12.40 -2.35
CA PRO A 853 -7.55 11.45 -1.25
C PRO A 853 -6.48 11.63 -0.17
N TRP A 854 -6.62 12.68 0.66
CA TRP A 854 -5.65 13.04 1.71
C TRP A 854 -5.32 11.87 2.64
N ALA A 855 -6.33 11.09 3.04
CA ALA A 855 -6.14 9.95 3.94
C ALA A 855 -5.30 8.81 3.35
N ALA A 856 -5.18 8.73 2.02
CA ALA A 856 -4.32 7.75 1.37
C ALA A 856 -2.91 8.31 1.12
N TRP A 857 -2.82 9.59 0.75
CA TRP A 857 -1.57 10.22 0.34
C TRP A 857 -0.63 10.49 1.51
N TYR A 858 -1.09 11.14 2.58
CA TYR A 858 -0.22 11.46 3.73
C TYR A 858 0.42 10.21 4.34
N PRO A 859 -0.35 9.15 4.71
CA PRO A 859 0.24 7.99 5.37
C PRO A 859 1.26 7.24 4.51
N LYS A 860 1.02 7.12 3.20
CA LYS A 860 1.95 6.49 2.26
C LYS A 860 3.33 7.16 2.32
N PHE A 861 3.37 8.48 2.20
CA PHE A 861 4.63 9.21 2.13
C PHE A 861 5.24 9.49 3.51
N THR A 862 4.44 9.57 4.56
CA THR A 862 4.96 9.55 5.94
C THR A 862 5.68 8.23 6.18
N ASN A 863 5.11 7.10 5.73
CA ASN A 863 5.77 5.80 5.84
C ASN A 863 7.06 5.71 4.99
N PHE A 864 7.12 6.36 3.82
CA PHE A 864 8.38 6.47 3.05
C PHE A 864 9.48 7.15 3.87
N LEU A 865 9.15 8.26 4.55
CA LEU A 865 10.09 8.92 5.43
C LEU A 865 10.47 8.02 6.62
N ILE A 866 9.50 7.34 7.25
CA ILE A 866 9.75 6.41 8.36
C ILE A 866 10.77 5.33 7.96
N ILE A 867 10.58 4.71 6.79
CA ILE A 867 11.51 3.71 6.26
C ILE A 867 12.89 4.34 6.02
N ALA A 868 12.95 5.50 5.35
CA ALA A 868 14.22 6.17 5.05
C ALA A 868 15.00 6.54 6.33
N VAL A 869 14.31 6.99 7.37
CA VAL A 869 14.89 7.33 8.68
C VAL A 869 15.31 6.07 9.44
N ALA A 870 14.48 5.01 9.46
CA ALA A 870 14.82 3.74 10.10
C ALA A 870 16.09 3.10 9.53
N TYR A 871 16.32 3.25 8.23
CA TYR A 871 17.51 2.75 7.54
C TYR A 871 18.67 3.75 7.46
N SER A 872 18.51 5.00 7.92
CA SER A 872 19.50 6.06 7.74
C SER A 872 20.90 5.74 8.26
N CYS A 873 20.99 5.08 9.43
CA CYS A 873 22.26 4.66 10.02
C CYS A 873 22.65 3.22 9.64
N ILE A 874 21.67 2.36 9.30
CA ILE A 874 21.91 0.96 8.94
C ILE A 874 22.43 0.84 7.50
N GLN A 875 21.75 1.50 6.56
CA GLN A 875 22.09 1.58 5.16
C GLN A 875 21.91 3.02 4.66
N PRO A 876 22.93 3.89 4.84
CA PRO A 876 22.80 5.31 4.54
C PRO A 876 22.47 5.64 3.08
N LEU A 877 22.82 4.74 2.15
CA LEU A 877 22.52 4.89 0.73
C LEU A 877 21.02 5.05 0.43
N THR A 878 20.16 4.46 1.27
CA THR A 878 18.71 4.52 1.16
C THR A 878 18.17 5.95 1.16
N LEU A 879 18.79 6.89 1.91
CA LEU A 879 18.36 8.28 1.99
C LEU A 879 18.46 9.02 0.64
N GLY A 880 19.53 8.78 -0.13
CA GLY A 880 19.71 9.42 -1.43
C GLY A 880 18.69 8.93 -2.47
N PHE A 881 18.46 7.62 -2.53
CA PHE A 881 17.43 7.06 -3.41
C PHE A 881 16.02 7.48 -3.00
N ALA A 882 15.74 7.57 -1.70
CA ALA A 882 14.49 8.12 -1.20
C ALA A 882 14.31 9.57 -1.63
N ALA A 883 15.33 10.43 -1.50
CA ALA A 883 15.26 11.83 -1.91
C ALA A 883 14.95 11.99 -3.42
N ILE A 884 15.64 11.24 -4.28
CA ILE A 884 15.41 11.26 -5.73
C ILE A 884 14.00 10.74 -6.07
N GLY A 885 13.60 9.62 -5.49
CA GLY A 885 12.28 9.04 -5.76
C GLY A 885 11.14 9.95 -5.29
N LEU A 886 11.27 10.55 -4.10
CA LEU A 886 10.31 11.54 -3.58
C LEU A 886 10.25 12.80 -4.44
N TYR A 887 11.37 13.23 -5.05
CA TYR A 887 11.39 14.36 -5.97
C TYR A 887 10.56 14.08 -7.24
N PHE A 888 10.65 12.89 -7.83
CA PHE A 888 9.78 12.51 -8.95
C PHE A 888 8.30 12.47 -8.55
N TYR A 889 7.98 12.00 -7.35
CA TYR A 889 6.62 12.10 -6.81
C TYR A 889 6.17 13.54 -6.63
N TYR A 890 7.03 14.44 -6.12
CA TYR A 890 6.72 15.86 -6.02
C TYR A 890 6.31 16.44 -7.38
N LEU A 891 7.06 16.15 -8.45
CA LEU A 891 6.70 16.61 -9.80
C LEU A 891 5.35 16.06 -10.26
N SER A 892 5.10 14.77 -10.03
CA SER A 892 3.87 14.08 -10.42
C SER A 892 2.62 14.62 -9.69
N TYR A 893 2.71 14.82 -8.37
CA TYR A 893 1.62 15.39 -7.58
C TYR A 893 1.44 16.89 -7.79
N ARG A 894 2.52 17.62 -8.03
CA ARG A 894 2.45 19.03 -8.44
C ARG A 894 1.68 19.17 -9.74
N TYR A 895 1.96 18.32 -10.73
CA TYR A 895 1.17 18.29 -11.96
C TYR A 895 -0.30 17.98 -11.68
N SER A 896 -0.56 16.97 -10.86
CA SER A 896 -1.92 16.56 -10.50
C SER A 896 -2.72 17.68 -9.82
N LEU A 897 -2.12 18.41 -8.88
CA LEU A 897 -2.79 19.49 -8.14
C LEU A 897 -2.94 20.78 -8.96
N LEU A 898 -2.05 21.02 -9.94
CA LEU A 898 -2.17 22.14 -10.87
C LEU A 898 -3.18 21.87 -11.98
N TYR A 899 -3.24 20.67 -12.56
CA TYR A 899 -4.01 20.44 -13.80
C TYR A 899 -5.21 19.51 -13.64
N VAL A 900 -5.19 18.55 -12.71
CA VAL A 900 -6.13 17.40 -12.70
C VAL A 900 -7.11 17.42 -11.54
N ARG A 901 -6.65 17.68 -10.32
CA ARG A 901 -7.42 17.41 -9.08
C ARG A 901 -7.91 18.69 -8.39
N GLN A 902 -9.09 18.61 -7.81
CA GLN A 902 -9.69 19.65 -6.99
C GLN A 902 -9.89 19.14 -5.56
N THR A 903 -9.70 20.02 -4.59
CA THR A 903 -9.95 19.69 -3.19
C THR A 903 -11.46 19.60 -2.94
N LYS A 904 -11.98 18.38 -2.73
CA LYS A 904 -13.40 18.15 -2.38
C LYS A 904 -13.66 18.24 -0.89
N THR A 905 -12.73 17.72 -0.09
CA THR A 905 -12.77 17.73 1.37
C THR A 905 -11.64 18.64 1.85
N ASP A 906 -11.97 19.69 2.59
CA ASP A 906 -10.98 20.61 3.16
C ASP A 906 -10.80 20.32 4.66
N THR A 907 -9.60 19.87 5.02
CA THR A 907 -9.19 19.60 6.40
C THR A 907 -8.52 20.82 7.05
N LYS A 908 -8.32 21.91 6.31
CA LYS A 908 -7.77 23.19 6.79
C LYS A 908 -6.40 23.05 7.45
N GLY A 909 -5.58 22.17 6.91
CA GLY A 909 -4.22 21.85 7.37
C GLY A 909 -4.14 20.77 8.45
N GLU A 910 -5.26 20.23 8.91
CA GLU A 910 -5.30 19.24 9.97
C GLU A 910 -4.69 17.89 9.53
N ALA A 911 -4.86 17.50 8.26
CA ALA A 911 -4.26 16.29 7.71
C ALA A 911 -2.72 16.37 7.70
N TYR A 912 -2.18 17.54 7.34
CA TYR A 912 -0.74 17.79 7.35
C TYR A 912 -0.19 17.83 8.78
N LYS A 913 -0.86 18.53 9.70
CA LYS A 913 -0.51 18.53 11.13
C LYS A 913 -0.39 17.11 11.66
N ARG A 914 -1.40 16.28 11.39
CA ARG A 914 -1.41 14.87 11.82
C ARG A 914 -0.27 14.07 11.21
N ALA A 915 0.07 14.31 9.94
CA ALA A 915 1.21 13.67 9.31
C ALA A 915 2.53 14.05 10.02
N LEU A 916 2.74 15.33 10.37
CA LEU A 916 3.91 15.78 11.13
C LEU A 916 3.98 15.12 12.52
N GLN A 917 2.85 14.99 13.22
CA GLN A 917 2.77 14.29 14.52
C GLN A 917 3.06 12.79 14.41
N GLN A 918 2.89 12.19 13.22
CA GLN A 918 3.15 10.78 12.96
C GLN A 918 4.59 10.50 12.49
N MET A 919 5.33 11.52 12.03
CA MET A 919 6.72 11.35 11.57
C MET A 919 7.70 10.85 12.66
N PRO A 920 7.61 11.29 13.93
CA PRO A 920 8.49 10.78 15.00
C PRO A 920 8.44 9.27 15.20
N THR A 921 7.40 8.57 14.71
CA THR A 921 7.37 7.10 14.67
C THR A 921 8.59 6.52 13.96
N GLY A 922 9.13 7.19 12.94
CA GLY A 922 10.36 6.76 12.28
C GLY A 922 11.60 6.89 13.16
N LEU A 923 11.67 7.92 14.01
CA LEU A 923 12.75 8.10 14.99
C LEU A 923 12.70 6.99 16.03
N TYR A 924 11.52 6.71 16.60
CA TYR A 924 11.37 5.63 17.58
C TYR A 924 11.78 4.27 17.00
N LEU A 925 11.39 3.95 15.77
CA LEU A 925 11.78 2.70 15.12
C LEU A 925 13.29 2.64 14.83
N ALA A 926 13.89 3.75 14.41
CA ALA A 926 15.34 3.84 14.18
C ALA A 926 16.15 3.67 15.47
N GLU A 927 15.74 4.37 16.55
CA GLU A 927 16.36 4.30 17.87
C GLU A 927 16.25 2.88 18.46
N LEU A 928 15.06 2.26 18.42
CA LEU A 928 14.86 0.89 18.88
C LEU A 928 15.69 -0.12 18.09
N ALA A 929 15.80 0.05 16.77
CA ALA A 929 16.64 -0.81 15.94
C ALA A 929 18.13 -0.69 16.31
N LEU A 930 18.63 0.53 16.53
CA LEU A 930 20.02 0.76 16.94
C LEU A 930 20.30 0.26 18.37
N ILE A 931 19.34 0.39 19.30
CA ILE A 931 19.44 -0.19 20.65
C ILE A 931 19.64 -1.70 20.55
N GLY A 932 18.83 -2.39 19.74
CA GLY A 932 18.97 -3.83 19.52
C GLY A 932 20.29 -4.19 18.83
N LEU A 933 20.70 -3.45 17.79
CA LEU A 933 21.94 -3.71 17.06
C LEU A 933 23.19 -3.53 17.93
N PHE A 934 23.25 -2.47 18.74
CA PHE A 934 24.36 -2.22 19.66
C PHE A 934 24.34 -3.19 20.85
N GLY A 935 23.14 -3.52 21.35
CA GLY A 935 22.93 -4.54 22.38
C GLY A 935 23.45 -5.91 21.95
N ALA A 936 23.10 -6.36 20.73
CA ALA A 936 23.58 -7.62 20.15
C ALA A 936 25.12 -7.66 20.02
N ARG A 937 25.77 -6.51 19.86
CA ARG A 937 27.24 -6.37 19.80
C ARG A 937 27.91 -6.18 21.18
N LYS A 938 27.14 -6.27 22.28
CA LYS A 938 27.59 -6.06 23.66
C LYS A 938 28.22 -4.66 23.89
N ALA A 939 27.79 -3.66 23.12
CA ALA A 939 28.34 -2.30 23.15
C ALA A 939 27.61 -1.43 24.19
N ALA A 940 27.86 -1.70 25.48
CA ALA A 940 27.06 -1.17 26.59
C ALA A 940 26.95 0.37 26.63
N ALA A 941 28.04 1.09 26.36
CA ALA A 941 28.05 2.56 26.38
C ALA A 941 27.16 3.15 25.27
N GLN A 942 27.32 2.65 24.04
CA GLN A 942 26.55 3.08 22.87
C GLN A 942 25.07 2.74 23.04
N THR A 943 24.74 1.53 23.52
CA THR A 943 23.36 1.14 23.83
C THR A 943 22.75 2.07 24.87
N THR A 944 23.48 2.41 25.94
CA THR A 944 22.99 3.32 26.99
C THR A 944 22.70 4.71 26.43
N LEU A 945 23.60 5.25 25.59
CA LEU A 945 23.36 6.54 24.94
C LEU A 945 22.15 6.51 24.01
N MET A 946 21.91 5.43 23.27
CA MET A 946 20.71 5.31 22.44
C MET A 946 19.42 5.21 23.26
N ILE A 947 19.46 4.54 24.43
CA ILE A 947 18.32 4.52 25.37
C ILE A 947 18.04 5.94 25.90
N VAL A 948 19.08 6.70 26.26
CA VAL A 948 18.92 8.10 26.68
C VAL A 948 18.31 8.93 25.57
N LEU A 949 18.78 8.77 24.33
CA LEU A 949 18.22 9.48 23.17
C LEU A 949 16.73 9.15 22.98
N LEU A 950 16.34 7.89 23.07
CA LEU A 950 14.93 7.47 22.98
C LEU A 950 14.05 8.14 24.05
N VAL A 951 14.54 8.23 25.29
CA VAL A 951 13.84 8.93 26.38
C VAL A 951 13.74 10.43 26.09
N LEU A 952 14.81 11.06 25.61
CA LEU A 952 14.80 12.48 25.22
C LEU A 952 13.82 12.74 24.07
N THR A 953 13.79 11.90 23.04
CA THR A 953 12.85 11.98 21.92
C THR A 953 11.40 11.81 22.41
N ALA A 954 11.13 10.87 23.32
CA ALA A 954 9.81 10.65 23.90
C ALA A 954 9.34 11.85 24.75
N VAL A 955 10.17 12.32 25.67
CA VAL A 955 9.86 13.48 26.53
C VAL A 955 9.71 14.75 25.69
N GLY A 956 10.63 14.98 24.75
CA GLY A 956 10.58 16.11 23.83
C GLY A 956 9.28 16.13 23.01
N ASN A 957 8.88 15.00 22.45
CA ASN A 957 7.64 14.89 21.67
C ASN A 957 6.40 15.15 22.53
N LEU A 958 6.35 14.60 23.75
CA LEU A 958 5.25 14.83 24.70
C LEU A 958 5.15 16.31 25.12
N LEU A 959 6.28 16.96 25.41
CA LEU A 959 6.31 18.38 25.76
C LEU A 959 5.88 19.25 24.58
N LEU A 960 6.43 19.00 23.38
CA LEU A 960 6.07 19.71 22.16
C LEU A 960 4.57 19.60 21.85
N ASP A 961 4.01 18.39 21.93
CA ASP A 961 2.57 18.18 21.73
C ASP A 961 1.72 18.89 22.77
N ARG A 962 2.13 18.89 24.04
CA ARG A 962 1.42 19.61 25.10
C ARG A 962 1.44 21.12 24.86
N MET A 963 2.55 21.66 24.38
CA MET A 963 2.76 23.09 24.16
C MET A 963 2.06 23.59 22.89
N LEU A 964 2.15 22.86 21.79
CA LEU A 964 1.61 23.30 20.50
C LEU A 964 0.12 22.99 20.31
N ARG A 965 -0.43 22.00 21.02
CA ARG A 965 -1.83 21.58 20.83
C ARG A 965 -2.86 22.73 20.90
N PRO A 966 -2.79 23.68 21.86
CA PRO A 966 -3.72 24.82 21.87
C PRO A 966 -3.62 25.68 20.60
N LEU A 967 -2.39 26.00 20.17
CA LEU A 967 -2.10 26.82 18.98
C LEU A 967 -2.45 26.11 17.67
N GLU A 968 -2.41 24.79 17.67
CA GLU A 968 -2.77 23.94 16.53
C GLU A 968 -4.28 23.71 16.39
N LEU A 969 -5.06 23.90 17.46
CA LEU A 969 -6.51 23.65 17.45
C LEU A 969 -7.34 24.89 17.11
N TYR A 970 -6.96 26.06 17.64
CA TYR A 970 -7.69 27.30 17.43
C TYR A 970 -6.75 28.48 17.27
N LEU A 971 -7.23 29.52 16.57
CA LEU A 971 -6.56 30.81 16.56
C LEU A 971 -6.75 31.48 17.92
N GLY A 972 -5.68 32.02 18.49
CA GLY A 972 -5.75 32.78 19.74
C GLY A 972 -6.58 34.05 19.55
N ALA A 973 -7.43 34.36 20.53
CA ALA A 973 -8.28 35.55 20.49
C ALA A 973 -7.48 36.87 20.51
N ASP A 974 -6.20 36.81 20.90
CA ASP A 974 -5.22 37.90 20.89
C ASP A 974 -4.87 38.40 19.48
N LYS A 975 -5.16 37.61 18.45
CA LYS A 975 -4.86 38.01 17.07
C LYS A 975 -5.90 38.95 16.45
N TRP A 976 -7.04 39.15 17.12
CA TRP A 976 -8.11 40.05 16.67
C TRP A 976 -8.28 41.29 17.56
N SER A 977 -7.61 41.34 18.71
CA SER A 977 -7.60 42.50 19.60
C SER A 977 -6.70 43.60 19.08
N GLU A 978 -7.13 44.84 19.26
CA GLU A 978 -6.29 46.00 18.94
C GLU A 978 -5.14 46.10 19.95
N PRO A 979 -3.87 46.22 19.49
CA PRO A 979 -2.70 46.30 20.36
C PRO A 979 -2.78 47.44 21.39
N GLU A 980 -3.48 48.51 21.04
CA GLU A 980 -3.66 49.69 21.90
C GLU A 980 -4.60 49.39 23.07
N GLN A 981 -5.71 48.68 22.85
CA GLN A 981 -6.59 48.23 23.93
C GLN A 981 -5.91 47.23 24.86
N GLU A 982 -5.12 46.30 24.34
CA GLU A 982 -4.40 45.33 25.18
C GLU A 982 -3.36 45.98 26.08
N ARG A 983 -2.63 46.97 25.55
CA ARG A 983 -1.66 47.76 26.33
C ARG A 983 -2.34 48.56 27.43
N LEU A 984 -3.47 49.22 27.14
CA LEU A 984 -4.24 49.96 28.14
C LEU A 984 -4.77 49.05 29.27
N LEU A 985 -5.26 47.86 28.91
CA LEU A 985 -5.75 46.87 29.88
C LEU A 985 -4.60 46.28 30.73
N ALA A 986 -3.42 46.07 30.15
CA ALA A 986 -2.25 45.57 30.88
C ALA A 986 -1.62 46.63 31.79
N GLU A 987 -1.61 47.89 31.36
CA GLU A 987 -1.16 49.03 32.17
C GLU A 987 -2.04 49.19 33.43
N GLU A 988 -3.35 48.97 33.29
CA GLU A 988 -4.30 48.95 34.42
C GLU A 988 -4.05 47.77 35.40
N ASP A 989 -3.48 46.66 34.92
CA ASP A 989 -3.04 45.52 35.77
C ASP A 989 -1.64 45.71 36.39
N GLY A 990 -0.96 46.83 36.09
CA GLY A 990 0.41 47.09 36.54
C GLY A 990 1.46 46.19 35.87
N ALA A 991 1.14 45.60 34.72
CA ALA A 991 2.07 44.83 33.91
C ALA A 991 2.98 45.76 33.08
N ASP A 992 4.20 45.32 32.82
CA ASP A 992 5.12 46.07 31.97
C ASP A 992 4.67 45.99 30.51
N THR A 993 4.06 47.07 30.00
CA THR A 993 3.56 47.15 28.62
C THR A 993 4.68 47.21 27.56
N THR A 994 5.92 47.38 27.99
CA THR A 994 7.12 47.29 27.13
C THR A 994 7.69 45.87 27.07
N ASP A 995 7.27 44.97 27.96
CA ASP A 995 7.60 43.54 27.93
C ASP A 995 6.42 42.76 27.32
N ASP A 996 6.57 42.34 26.06
CA ASP A 996 5.55 41.58 25.34
C ASP A 996 5.11 40.30 26.08
N ALA A 997 6.00 39.68 26.87
CA ALA A 997 5.66 38.49 27.64
C ALA A 997 4.77 38.81 28.86
N ASP A 998 5.00 39.94 29.51
CA ASP A 998 4.23 40.40 30.67
C ASP A 998 2.88 41.01 30.24
N LEU A 999 2.89 41.73 29.11
CA LEU A 999 1.70 42.16 28.36
C LEU A 999 0.83 40.95 27.96
N HIS A 1000 1.40 39.93 27.32
CA HIS A 1000 0.65 38.72 26.96
C HIS A 1000 0.13 37.97 28.20
N ALA A 1001 0.93 37.88 29.27
CA ALA A 1001 0.55 37.19 30.50
C ALA A 1001 -0.60 37.91 31.21
N SER A 1002 -0.58 39.24 31.32
CA SER A 1002 -1.66 40.02 31.94
C SER A 1002 -2.96 39.90 31.15
N VAL A 1003 -2.91 40.11 29.83
CA VAL A 1003 -4.07 39.96 28.93
C VAL A 1003 -4.64 38.54 28.98
N HIS A 1004 -3.78 37.52 28.98
CA HIS A 1004 -4.21 36.12 29.08
C HIS A 1004 -4.75 35.77 30.47
N GLY A 1005 -4.19 36.34 31.53
CA GLY A 1005 -4.64 36.19 32.92
C GLY A 1005 -6.04 36.76 33.13
N ARG A 1006 -6.31 37.97 32.62
CA ARG A 1006 -7.67 38.57 32.58
C ARG A 1006 -8.67 37.65 31.88
N ARG A 1007 -8.31 37.09 30.72
CA ARG A 1007 -9.19 36.21 29.94
C ARG A 1007 -9.55 34.90 30.65
N LEU A 1008 -8.67 34.42 31.53
CA LEU A 1008 -8.88 33.18 32.30
C LEU A 1008 -9.42 33.43 33.72
N GLY A 1009 -9.60 34.70 34.14
CA GLY A 1009 -9.95 35.05 35.52
C GLY A 1009 -8.86 34.67 36.53
N LEU A 1010 -7.62 34.50 36.08
CA LEU A 1010 -6.48 34.09 36.90
C LEU A 1010 -5.60 35.30 37.21
N LYS A 1011 -5.43 35.62 38.51
CA LYS A 1011 -4.54 36.71 38.97
C LYS A 1011 -3.04 36.43 38.76
N LYS A 1012 -2.65 35.16 38.57
CA LYS A 1012 -1.27 34.74 38.24
C LYS A 1012 -1.30 33.49 37.37
N LEU A 1013 -0.67 33.57 36.20
CA LEU A 1013 -0.45 32.43 35.31
C LEU A 1013 0.77 31.59 35.75
N PRO A 1014 0.84 30.31 35.34
CA PRO A 1014 2.09 29.56 35.42
C PRO A 1014 3.20 30.31 34.70
N LYS A 1015 4.43 30.23 35.23
CA LYS A 1015 5.58 30.96 34.67
C LYS A 1015 5.69 30.67 33.16
N PRO A 1016 5.79 31.72 32.32
CA PRO A 1016 6.00 31.53 30.90
C PRO A 1016 7.30 30.75 30.67
N MET A 1017 7.40 30.20 29.47
CA MET A 1017 8.61 29.60 28.95
C MET A 1017 9.81 30.57 29.13
N PRO A 1018 11.06 30.06 29.27
CA PRO A 1018 12.23 30.93 29.22
C PRO A 1018 12.19 31.84 27.98
N ARG A 1019 12.38 33.16 28.16
CA ARG A 1019 12.19 34.20 27.11
C ARG A 1019 12.82 33.85 25.76
N TRP A 1020 14.06 33.37 25.78
CA TRP A 1020 14.77 33.01 24.54
C TRP A 1020 14.04 31.93 23.70
N LEU A 1021 13.32 31.02 24.34
CA LEU A 1021 12.60 29.94 23.68
C LEU A 1021 11.22 30.42 23.18
N SER A 1022 10.55 31.33 23.90
CA SER A 1022 9.33 31.99 23.40
C SER A 1022 9.61 32.86 22.18
N ASP A 1023 10.65 33.70 22.26
CA ASP A 1023 11.04 34.61 21.16
C ASP A 1023 11.41 33.82 19.90
N PHE A 1024 12.09 32.69 20.07
CA PHE A 1024 12.43 31.79 18.97
C PHE A 1024 11.18 31.20 18.31
N PHE A 1025 10.22 30.71 19.10
CA PHE A 1025 8.98 30.15 18.56
C PHE A 1025 8.12 31.22 17.88
N ASP A 1026 7.97 32.38 18.50
CA ASP A 1026 7.19 33.49 17.96
C ASP A 1026 7.82 34.05 16.69
N SER A 1027 9.15 34.12 16.59
CA SER A 1027 9.86 34.50 15.36
C SER A 1027 9.52 33.57 14.18
N ILE A 1028 9.48 32.25 14.41
CA ILE A 1028 9.13 31.28 13.36
C ILE A 1028 7.66 31.42 12.95
N ILE A 1029 6.75 31.55 13.93
CA ILE A 1029 5.31 31.68 13.67
C ILE A 1029 5.00 32.98 12.92
N SER A 1030 5.48 34.11 13.45
CA SER A 1030 5.25 35.44 12.85
C SER A 1030 5.87 35.55 11.47
N GLY A 1031 7.11 35.10 11.28
CA GLY A 1031 7.77 35.11 9.97
C GLY A 1031 7.06 34.24 8.94
N SER A 1032 6.54 33.07 9.34
CA SER A 1032 5.72 32.22 8.45
C SER A 1032 4.39 32.90 8.09
N ARG A 1033 3.74 33.52 9.08
CA ARG A 1033 2.48 34.26 8.90
C ARG A 1033 2.64 35.42 7.93
N GLU A 1034 3.61 36.30 8.14
CA GLU A 1034 3.86 37.46 7.28
C GLU A 1034 4.14 37.05 5.84
N LYS A 1035 4.99 36.02 5.67
CA LYS A 1035 5.31 35.46 4.36
C LYS A 1035 4.06 34.92 3.66
N ALA A 1036 3.23 34.16 4.37
CA ALA A 1036 1.98 33.62 3.83
C ALA A 1036 0.95 34.71 3.52
N SER A 1037 0.79 35.70 4.39
CA SER A 1037 -0.10 36.84 4.19
C SER A 1037 0.29 37.64 2.94
N SER A 1038 1.59 37.82 2.68
CA SER A 1038 2.06 38.49 1.44
C SER A 1038 1.62 37.75 0.17
N TRP A 1039 1.55 36.43 0.20
CA TRP A 1039 1.10 35.62 -0.93
C TRP A 1039 -0.41 35.68 -1.12
N LEU A 1040 -1.17 35.71 -0.04
CA LEU A 1040 -2.63 35.76 -0.11
C LEU A 1040 -3.18 37.15 -0.48
N ARG A 1041 -2.43 38.24 -0.23
CA ARG A 1041 -2.83 39.62 -0.57
C ARG A 1041 -2.72 39.97 -2.07
N GLN A 1042 -1.82 39.33 -2.82
CA GLN A 1042 -1.52 39.72 -4.21
C GLN A 1042 -2.68 39.54 -5.20
N ASP A 1043 -3.73 38.79 -4.85
CA ASP A 1043 -4.87 38.50 -5.72
C ASP A 1043 -6.10 39.40 -5.46
N GLN A 1044 -5.96 40.42 -4.59
CA GLN A 1044 -7.05 41.35 -4.22
C GLN A 1044 -7.42 42.39 -5.30
N GLY A 1045 -6.99 42.22 -6.55
CA GLY A 1045 -7.29 43.12 -7.67
C GLY A 1045 -8.78 43.15 -8.11
N SER A 1046 -9.65 42.36 -7.49
CA SER A 1046 -11.11 42.38 -7.71
C SER A 1046 -11.85 42.43 -6.37
N SER A 1047 -11.93 43.61 -5.78
CA SER A 1047 -12.61 43.90 -4.51
C SER A 1047 -14.15 43.82 -4.57
N ASP A 1048 -14.74 43.01 -5.46
CA ASP A 1048 -16.19 42.98 -5.72
C ASP A 1048 -16.86 41.64 -5.32
N ASP A 1049 -16.08 40.66 -4.86
CA ASP A 1049 -16.53 39.28 -4.59
C ASP A 1049 -16.86 39.00 -3.10
N SER A 1050 -17.15 40.00 -2.27
CA SER A 1050 -17.76 39.72 -0.96
C SER A 1050 -19.18 39.21 -1.21
N VAL A 1051 -19.36 37.89 -1.27
CA VAL A 1051 -20.65 37.26 -1.51
C VAL A 1051 -21.60 37.65 -0.38
N GLN A 1052 -22.45 38.65 -0.63
CA GLN A 1052 -23.53 39.00 0.29
C GLN A 1052 -24.57 37.90 0.22
N PHE A 1053 -24.70 37.14 1.31
CA PHE A 1053 -25.74 36.13 1.45
C PHE A 1053 -27.09 36.81 1.57
N SER A 1054 -28.07 36.37 0.77
CA SER A 1054 -29.46 36.72 1.04
C SER A 1054 -29.87 36.18 2.42
N GLU A 1055 -30.76 36.88 3.13
CA GLU A 1055 -31.26 36.39 4.43
C GLU A 1055 -31.85 34.98 4.32
N ASP A 1056 -32.47 34.66 3.19
CA ASP A 1056 -33.04 33.35 2.91
C ASP A 1056 -31.97 32.26 2.77
N ASP A 1057 -30.82 32.57 2.15
CA ASP A 1057 -29.69 31.65 2.05
C ASP A 1057 -29.09 31.38 3.44
N ILE A 1058 -28.99 32.40 4.30
CA ILE A 1058 -28.54 32.25 5.71
C ILE A 1058 -29.53 31.36 6.48
N LYS A 1059 -30.84 31.65 6.42
CA LYS A 1059 -31.87 30.86 7.11
C LYS A 1059 -31.82 29.37 6.73
N LYS A 1060 -31.45 29.04 5.49
CA LYS A 1060 -31.40 27.67 4.96
C LYS A 1060 -30.01 27.01 5.04
N ALA A 1061 -28.97 27.74 5.43
CA ALA A 1061 -27.58 27.30 5.31
C ALA A 1061 -27.26 25.96 5.99
N TYR A 1062 -27.72 25.75 7.23
CA TYR A 1062 -27.50 24.52 8.01
C TYR A 1062 -28.79 23.77 8.28
N ILE A 1063 -29.68 23.70 7.29
CA ILE A 1063 -30.84 22.80 7.31
C ILE A 1063 -30.50 21.52 6.56
N ALA A 1064 -30.82 20.36 7.15
CA ALA A 1064 -30.58 19.08 6.51
C ALA A 1064 -31.24 19.04 5.11
N PRO A 1065 -30.52 18.64 4.05
CA PRO A 1065 -31.03 18.62 2.69
C PRO A 1065 -32.35 17.84 2.55
N ALA A 1066 -32.62 16.88 3.42
CA ALA A 1066 -33.86 16.12 3.37
C ALA A 1066 -35.12 17.00 3.55
N PHE A 1067 -35.02 18.14 4.24
CA PHE A 1067 -36.12 19.09 4.42
C PHE A 1067 -36.27 20.07 3.25
N THR A 1068 -35.19 20.39 2.54
CA THR A 1068 -35.18 21.46 1.51
C THR A 1068 -35.04 20.93 0.09
N SER A 1069 -34.66 19.66 -0.09
CA SER A 1069 -34.40 19.03 -1.38
C SER A 1069 -35.67 19.00 -2.24
N LYS A 1070 -35.63 19.66 -3.39
CA LYS A 1070 -36.71 19.66 -4.38
C LYS A 1070 -36.71 18.37 -5.20
N THR A 1071 -37.85 18.03 -5.80
CA THR A 1071 -37.94 16.94 -6.78
C THR A 1071 -36.97 17.21 -7.93
N PRO A 1072 -36.13 16.25 -8.34
CA PRO A 1072 -35.20 16.45 -9.44
C PRO A 1072 -35.94 16.82 -10.73
N LYS A 1073 -35.51 17.89 -11.41
CA LYS A 1073 -35.96 18.22 -12.76
C LYS A 1073 -35.47 17.13 -13.71
N LEU A 1074 -36.37 16.46 -14.43
CA LEU A 1074 -36.02 15.42 -15.40
C LEU A 1074 -35.39 16.03 -16.64
N TRP A 1075 -34.35 15.39 -17.16
CA TRP A 1075 -33.59 15.83 -18.32
C TRP A 1075 -33.53 14.72 -19.36
N ILE A 1076 -34.38 14.85 -20.38
CA ILE A 1076 -34.50 13.91 -21.49
C ILE A 1076 -33.91 14.54 -22.76
N PRO A 1077 -33.50 13.75 -23.77
CA PRO A 1077 -33.03 14.34 -25.02
C PRO A 1077 -34.16 14.71 -25.97
N ARG A 1078 -33.99 15.81 -26.70
CA ARG A 1078 -34.84 16.20 -27.81
C ARG A 1078 -34.75 15.20 -28.96
N ASP A 1079 -35.90 14.91 -29.57
CA ASP A 1079 -36.00 14.06 -30.75
C ASP A 1079 -36.65 14.79 -31.93
N ASN A 1080 -36.31 14.37 -33.14
CA ASN A 1080 -36.84 14.95 -34.38
C ASN A 1080 -38.32 14.62 -34.65
N TYR A 1081 -38.95 13.79 -33.81
CA TYR A 1081 -40.27 13.22 -34.05
C TYR A 1081 -41.33 13.66 -33.03
N GLY A 1082 -40.97 14.48 -32.03
CA GLY A 1082 -41.88 15.10 -31.07
C GLY A 1082 -42.28 14.23 -29.87
N ILE A 1083 -41.63 13.08 -29.63
CA ILE A 1083 -41.93 12.21 -28.48
C ILE A 1083 -41.52 12.87 -27.15
N SER A 1084 -40.34 13.49 -27.11
CA SER A 1084 -39.85 14.26 -25.97
C SER A 1084 -40.84 15.35 -25.53
N LYS A 1085 -41.44 16.07 -26.49
CA LYS A 1085 -42.47 17.09 -26.21
C LYS A 1085 -43.74 16.49 -25.60
N GLN A 1086 -44.17 15.31 -26.06
CA GLN A 1086 -45.32 14.60 -25.51
C GLN A 1086 -45.07 14.16 -24.06
N GLU A 1087 -43.89 13.62 -23.77
CA GLU A 1087 -43.53 13.21 -22.40
C GLU A 1087 -43.34 14.42 -21.47
N ILE A 1088 -42.83 15.55 -21.96
CA ILE A 1088 -42.79 16.81 -21.18
C ILE A 1088 -44.20 17.25 -20.80
N GLU A 1089 -45.15 17.20 -21.73
CA GLU A 1089 -46.54 17.57 -21.45
C GLU A 1089 -47.21 16.58 -20.48
N ALA A 1090 -47.01 15.28 -20.68
CA ALA A 1090 -47.55 14.23 -19.82
C ALA A 1090 -47.02 14.33 -18.38
N ASN A 1091 -45.71 14.57 -18.23
CA ASN A 1091 -45.09 14.81 -16.92
C ASN A 1091 -45.58 16.12 -16.28
N GLY A 1092 -45.74 17.18 -17.08
CA GLY A 1092 -46.27 18.45 -16.61
C GLY A 1092 -47.69 18.35 -16.03
N ARG A 1093 -48.54 17.49 -16.58
CA ARG A 1093 -49.89 17.22 -16.05
C ARG A 1093 -49.87 16.60 -14.66
N GLU A 1094 -48.85 15.80 -14.36
CA GLU A 1094 -48.63 15.19 -13.04
C GLU A 1094 -47.72 16.04 -12.12
N GLY A 1095 -47.40 17.27 -12.52
CA GLY A 1095 -46.56 18.18 -11.72
C GLY A 1095 -45.05 17.86 -11.72
N ILE A 1096 -44.58 17.00 -12.61
CA ILE A 1096 -43.16 16.63 -12.75
C ILE A 1096 -42.50 17.59 -13.75
N THR A 1097 -41.45 18.30 -13.30
CA THR A 1097 -40.72 19.24 -14.16
C THR A 1097 -39.75 18.50 -15.08
N THR A 1098 -39.95 18.56 -16.39
CA THR A 1098 -39.13 17.89 -17.41
C THR A 1098 -38.64 18.88 -18.48
N THR A 1099 -37.48 18.67 -19.07
CA THR A 1099 -36.92 19.50 -20.15
C THR A 1099 -36.14 18.68 -21.16
N ASP A 1100 -36.12 19.13 -22.41
CA ASP A 1100 -35.34 18.57 -23.51
C ASP A 1100 -34.18 19.47 -23.97
N GLU A 1101 -33.90 20.54 -23.23
CA GLU A 1101 -32.88 21.53 -23.60
C GLU A 1101 -31.46 20.95 -23.44
N ALA A 1102 -30.54 21.39 -24.31
CA ALA A 1102 -29.12 21.02 -24.26
C ALA A 1102 -28.81 19.50 -24.36
N ALA A 1103 -29.76 18.66 -24.77
CA ALA A 1103 -29.54 17.26 -25.12
C ALA A 1103 -30.41 16.86 -26.32
N GLU A 1104 -29.85 16.08 -27.25
CA GLU A 1104 -30.54 15.63 -28.47
C GLU A 1104 -30.16 14.20 -28.83
N ILE A 1105 -31.07 13.50 -29.51
CA ILE A 1105 -30.81 12.19 -30.10
C ILE A 1105 -30.74 12.33 -31.62
N ASP A 1106 -29.67 11.80 -32.22
CA ASP A 1106 -29.51 11.75 -33.67
C ASP A 1106 -30.39 10.67 -34.34
N GLU A 1107 -30.45 10.67 -35.68
CA GLU A 1107 -31.26 9.72 -36.45
C GLU A 1107 -30.83 8.25 -36.27
N HIS A 1108 -29.62 8.01 -35.77
CA HIS A 1108 -29.08 6.70 -35.45
C HIS A 1108 -29.35 6.27 -34.00
N GLY A 1109 -30.00 7.13 -33.21
CA GLY A 1109 -30.29 6.87 -31.80
C GLY A 1109 -29.08 7.06 -30.89
N ARG A 1110 -28.10 7.90 -31.27
CA ARG A 1110 -26.98 8.30 -30.39
C ARG A 1110 -27.33 9.62 -29.70
N LEU A 1111 -27.01 9.67 -28.41
CA LEU A 1111 -27.24 10.83 -27.55
C LEU A 1111 -26.07 11.82 -27.66
N HIS A 1112 -26.39 13.07 -27.93
CA HIS A 1112 -25.47 14.22 -27.89
C HIS A 1112 -26.00 15.23 -26.86
N TRP A 1113 -25.11 15.88 -26.11
CA TRP A 1113 -25.49 16.92 -25.15
C TRP A 1113 -24.50 18.07 -25.19
N ASN A 1114 -24.97 19.27 -24.81
CA ASN A 1114 -24.17 20.49 -24.90
C ASN A 1114 -23.17 20.58 -23.75
N HIS A 1115 -21.88 20.59 -24.09
CA HIS A 1115 -20.79 20.73 -23.13
C HIS A 1115 -20.62 22.16 -22.58
N ASN A 1116 -21.42 23.12 -23.03
CA ASN A 1116 -21.54 24.43 -22.40
C ASN A 1116 -22.40 24.33 -21.12
N PHE A 1117 -21.73 24.39 -19.97
CA PHE A 1117 -22.35 24.20 -18.66
C PHE A 1117 -23.48 25.21 -18.39
N GLU A 1118 -23.40 26.43 -18.92
CA GLU A 1118 -24.40 27.47 -18.69
C GLU A 1118 -25.75 27.17 -19.36
N GLU A 1119 -25.75 26.31 -20.39
CA GLU A 1119 -26.95 25.88 -21.09
C GLU A 1119 -27.51 24.56 -20.53
N VAL A 1120 -26.76 23.87 -19.65
CA VAL A 1120 -27.21 22.60 -19.07
C VAL A 1120 -28.28 22.86 -18.01
N PRO A 1121 -29.51 22.32 -18.16
CA PRO A 1121 -30.66 22.70 -17.34
C PRO A 1121 -30.59 22.26 -15.87
N ILE A 1122 -29.69 21.33 -15.55
CA ILE A 1122 -29.44 20.82 -14.19
C ILE A 1122 -28.19 21.42 -13.55
N PHE A 1123 -27.41 22.21 -14.30
CA PHE A 1123 -26.23 22.87 -13.76
C PHE A 1123 -26.65 24.09 -12.95
N SER A 1124 -26.07 24.22 -11.76
CA SER A 1124 -26.14 25.44 -10.97
C SER A 1124 -24.73 25.84 -10.57
N LYS A 1125 -24.39 27.12 -10.77
CA LYS A 1125 -23.13 27.64 -10.26
C LYS A 1125 -23.15 27.51 -8.73
N ALA A 1126 -22.08 26.95 -8.18
CA ALA A 1126 -21.95 26.83 -6.73
C ALA A 1126 -22.01 28.23 -6.13
N LYS A 1127 -23.07 28.53 -5.36
CA LYS A 1127 -23.07 29.70 -4.49
C LYS A 1127 -21.95 29.50 -3.47
N VAL A 1128 -21.00 30.43 -3.36
CA VAL A 1128 -19.94 30.38 -2.35
C VAL A 1128 -20.59 30.65 -0.99
N VAL A 1129 -20.87 29.60 -0.21
CA VAL A 1129 -21.48 29.67 1.15
C VAL A 1129 -20.44 29.50 2.26
#